data_AF-A0A1D6PFT2-F1
#
_entry.id   AF-A0A1D6PFT2-F1
#
_cell.length_a   1.000
_cell.length_b   1.000
_cell.length_c   1.000
_cell.angle_alpha   90.00
_cell.angle_beta   90.00
_cell.angle_gamma   90.00
#
_symmetry.space_group_name_H-M   'P 1'
#
loop_
_entity.id
_entity.type
_entity.pdbx_description
1 polymer ?
#
loop_
_entity_poly.entity_id
_entity_poly.type
_entity_poly.pdbx_seq_one_letter_code
_entity_poly.pdbx_strand_id
1 'polypeptide(L)'
;MNIFVRMSKSIVNTLAKHWTTTREAEFLASTIVSSLVEKQQKHEKFLQFLVLSKCHEELASKQRAAMLTVMEHGEKLSGMAHLRELQNTLIQHGSSTHFSPQSKTQGTGALWNLIQLVGEKARRNMVLLMDRDNAEVFYSRVSDIEDLFYCLSHELQYIISREEHPSVQMQRALELANACITIVQAASHYKKDHKEWYPSPEGLITWNSQPVLRSGIWNLASLIMELLGESGAADMSMKSSLWSQLEGLTDILLEAYMCLLTAQFERGQEHGVLVQEYCERRDELLRSLYNLAKQIVEAKYQESRNGADKPDLKESILREVISPILATAKRHEGYQTLWQICYDLDDSGLLRSLMHDSVGPHGGFSFFVFKELVNRGDYSNLLRLGEEFQEELASFLKERSDLLWVHEICLNQFSSASDTLHTYALRRSPDGDASFTTSRKPLSFAERRRLLYLSKIAATAGKDIDYEVKVARIEADIRILKLQEEIVQHDPEYAQVKSTNTLLGPSELIEMCLRRDRELSLKAFEVFALTSSSFRSSNRGLLEACWMNATDQDDWVKLSEASMSEGWSDEVIEESLQATVLFKASRLCYSPDAVVYDGTFEDVLPVKKEDVHLRGLESKCLSVEEVLMQHEDFPDAGKLMMTAVIRGKEPIFTATEPVEMDS
;
A
#
# COMPACT_ATOMS: atom_id res chain seq x y z
N MET A 1 9.44 -35.23 -25.33
CA MET A 1 9.21 -35.89 -24.02
C MET A 1 10.38 -36.84 -23.74
N ASN A 2 11.05 -36.66 -22.60
CA ASN A 2 12.21 -37.45 -22.16
C ASN A 2 11.85 -38.95 -22.02
N ILE A 3 12.79 -39.85 -22.34
CA ILE A 3 12.57 -41.31 -22.35
C ILE A 3 12.30 -41.90 -20.96
N PHE A 4 12.95 -41.39 -19.91
CA PHE A 4 12.74 -41.80 -18.52
C PHE A 4 11.36 -41.37 -18.02
N VAL A 5 10.90 -40.18 -18.41
CA VAL A 5 9.53 -39.73 -18.12
C VAL A 5 8.50 -40.64 -18.80
N ARG A 6 8.74 -41.02 -20.06
CA ARG A 6 7.86 -41.96 -20.79
C ARG A 6 7.82 -43.33 -20.12
N MET A 7 8.99 -43.85 -19.71
CA MET A 7 9.08 -45.14 -19.02
C MET A 7 8.36 -45.09 -17.66
N SER A 8 8.62 -44.06 -16.86
CA SER A 8 7.94 -43.83 -15.58
C SER A 8 6.42 -43.74 -15.77
N LYS A 9 5.94 -42.97 -16.76
CA LYS A 9 4.52 -42.90 -17.12
C LYS A 9 3.94 -44.26 -17.50
N SER A 10 4.67 -45.05 -18.29
CA SER A 10 4.24 -46.41 -18.66
C SER A 10 4.11 -47.33 -17.45
N ILE A 11 4.99 -47.22 -16.46
CA ILE A 11 4.92 -48.02 -15.22
C ILE A 11 3.65 -47.67 -14.45
N VAL A 12 3.41 -46.39 -14.17
CA VAL A 12 2.26 -45.97 -13.36
C VAL A 12 0.92 -46.13 -14.08
N ASN A 13 0.92 -46.07 -15.41
CA ASN A 13 -0.26 -46.29 -16.25
C ASN A 13 -0.43 -47.74 -16.74
N THR A 14 0.32 -48.69 -16.20
CA THR A 14 0.19 -50.09 -16.63
C THR A 14 -1.25 -50.57 -16.37
N LEU A 15 -1.92 -51.04 -17.42
CA LEU A 15 -3.25 -51.62 -17.33
C LEU A 15 -3.18 -53.00 -16.67
N ALA A 16 -4.09 -53.28 -15.75
CA ALA A 16 -4.30 -54.64 -15.26
C ALA A 16 -4.88 -55.55 -16.37
N LYS A 17 -4.64 -56.86 -16.27
CA LYS A 17 -5.27 -57.87 -17.18
C LYS A 17 -6.78 -57.77 -17.10
N HIS A 18 -7.54 -57.82 -18.20
CA HIS A 18 -9.00 -57.60 -18.21
C HIS A 18 -9.79 -58.53 -17.29
N TRP A 19 -10.78 -57.97 -16.59
CA TRP A 19 -11.57 -58.63 -15.57
C TRP A 19 -12.99 -58.73 -16.10
N THR A 20 -13.39 -59.92 -16.51
CA THR A 20 -14.76 -60.18 -16.98
C THR A 20 -15.76 -59.96 -15.83
N THR A 21 -16.87 -59.32 -16.19
CA THR A 21 -17.97 -58.69 -15.42
C THR A 21 -18.78 -59.60 -14.47
N THR A 22 -18.19 -60.66 -13.90
CA THR A 22 -18.94 -61.70 -13.16
C THR A 22 -18.45 -61.97 -11.73
N ARG A 23 -17.65 -61.11 -11.10
CA ARG A 23 -17.17 -61.34 -9.73
C ARG A 23 -17.39 -60.15 -8.79
N GLU A 24 -17.75 -60.49 -7.55
CA GLU A 24 -18.19 -59.65 -6.44
C GLU A 24 -17.33 -58.37 -6.25
N ALA A 25 -17.98 -57.28 -5.82
CA ALA A 25 -17.35 -55.97 -5.62
C ALA A 25 -16.13 -56.01 -4.66
N GLU A 26 -16.11 -56.94 -3.71
CA GLU A 26 -14.99 -57.15 -2.78
C GLU A 26 -13.73 -57.72 -3.48
N PHE A 27 -13.91 -58.55 -4.50
CA PHE A 27 -12.80 -59.09 -5.29
C PHE A 27 -12.17 -58.02 -6.19
N LEU A 28 -12.99 -57.11 -6.73
CA LEU A 28 -12.54 -55.92 -7.47
C LEU A 28 -11.73 -54.99 -6.56
N ALA A 29 -12.20 -54.77 -5.33
CA ALA A 29 -11.54 -53.95 -4.33
C ALA A 29 -10.12 -54.44 -3.97
N SER A 30 -9.99 -55.73 -3.61
CA SER A 30 -8.72 -56.33 -3.20
C SER A 30 -7.66 -56.27 -4.31
N THR A 31 -8.08 -56.45 -5.54
CA THR A 31 -7.16 -56.61 -6.66
C THR A 31 -6.77 -55.24 -7.28
N ILE A 32 -7.59 -54.19 -7.12
CA ILE A 32 -7.16 -52.80 -7.41
C ILE A 32 -6.02 -52.41 -6.45
N VAL A 33 -6.16 -52.73 -5.16
CA VAL A 33 -5.12 -52.47 -4.15
C VAL A 33 -3.83 -53.21 -4.50
N SER A 34 -3.91 -54.50 -4.85
CA SER A 34 -2.71 -55.26 -5.25
C SER A 34 -2.04 -54.68 -6.50
N SER A 35 -2.82 -54.20 -7.48
CA SER A 35 -2.29 -53.55 -8.68
C SER A 35 -1.55 -52.26 -8.37
N LEU A 36 -2.08 -51.41 -7.48
CA LEU A 36 -1.42 -50.16 -7.06
C LEU A 36 -0.11 -50.45 -6.31
N VAL A 37 -0.10 -51.44 -5.42
CA VAL A 37 1.11 -51.87 -4.71
C VAL A 37 2.17 -52.40 -5.68
N GLU A 38 1.79 -53.21 -6.67
CA GLU A 38 2.72 -53.67 -7.70
C GLU A 38 3.32 -52.51 -8.50
N LYS A 39 2.51 -51.51 -8.86
CA LYS A 39 2.98 -50.29 -9.53
C LYS A 39 3.98 -49.53 -8.67
N GLN A 40 3.74 -49.44 -7.36
CA GLN A 40 4.62 -48.73 -6.43
C GLN A 40 5.98 -49.43 -6.34
N GLN A 41 5.98 -50.75 -6.19
CA GLN A 41 7.21 -51.54 -6.19
C GLN A 41 7.98 -51.44 -7.52
N LYS A 42 7.29 -51.39 -8.66
CA LYS A 42 7.92 -51.22 -9.98
C LYS A 42 8.51 -49.82 -10.15
N HIS A 43 7.83 -48.78 -9.68
CA HIS A 43 8.33 -47.40 -9.73
C HIS A 43 9.55 -47.24 -8.81
N GLU A 44 9.53 -47.82 -7.61
CA GLU A 44 10.68 -47.85 -6.69
C GLU A 44 11.91 -48.54 -7.31
N LYS A 45 11.72 -49.72 -7.93
CA LYS A 45 12.79 -50.39 -8.68
C LYS A 45 13.31 -49.56 -9.85
N PHE A 46 12.45 -48.77 -10.49
CA PHE A 46 12.85 -47.85 -11.55
C PHE A 46 13.69 -46.68 -11.00
N LEU A 47 13.34 -46.13 -9.84
CA LEU A 47 14.16 -45.13 -9.15
C LEU A 47 15.55 -45.70 -8.80
N GLN A 48 15.60 -46.91 -8.23
CA GLN A 48 16.86 -47.60 -7.94
C GLN A 48 17.70 -47.82 -9.21
N PHE A 49 17.06 -48.17 -10.33
CA PHE A 49 17.73 -48.28 -11.62
C PHE A 49 18.34 -46.94 -12.08
N LEU A 50 17.65 -45.81 -11.89
CA LEU A 50 18.20 -44.49 -12.24
C LEU A 50 19.46 -44.14 -11.45
N VAL A 51 19.55 -44.56 -10.19
CA VAL A 51 20.76 -44.36 -9.36
C VAL A 51 21.87 -45.30 -9.79
N LEU A 52 21.60 -46.60 -9.95
CA LEU A 52 22.59 -47.59 -10.36
C LEU A 52 23.19 -47.30 -11.74
N SER A 53 22.40 -46.71 -12.64
CA SER A 53 22.83 -46.29 -13.98
C SER A 53 23.49 -44.90 -14.01
N LYS A 54 23.60 -44.20 -12.87
CA LYS A 54 24.08 -42.82 -12.74
C LYS A 54 23.28 -41.78 -13.56
N CYS A 55 22.09 -42.15 -14.02
CA CYS A 55 21.20 -41.23 -14.74
C CYS A 55 20.53 -40.22 -13.80
N HIS A 56 20.40 -40.52 -12.50
CA HIS A 56 19.83 -39.60 -11.51
C HIS A 56 20.56 -38.26 -11.45
N GLU A 57 21.89 -38.25 -11.32
CA GLU A 57 22.69 -37.02 -11.24
C GLU A 57 22.53 -36.14 -12.49
N GLU A 58 22.50 -36.76 -13.67
CA GLU A 58 22.34 -36.03 -14.94
C GLU A 58 20.92 -35.46 -15.10
N LEU A 59 19.90 -36.23 -14.71
CA LEU A 59 18.51 -35.77 -14.74
C LEU A 59 18.28 -34.65 -13.71
N ALA A 60 18.81 -34.79 -12.50
CA ALA A 60 18.65 -33.83 -11.42
C ALA A 60 19.41 -32.51 -11.66
N SER A 61 20.45 -32.50 -12.50
CA SER A 61 21.23 -31.29 -12.82
C SER A 61 20.85 -30.66 -14.16
N LYS A 62 20.82 -31.44 -15.25
CA LYS A 62 20.63 -30.91 -16.62
C LYS A 62 19.19 -30.94 -17.09
N GLN A 63 18.39 -31.89 -16.62
CA GLN A 63 17.00 -32.09 -17.07
C GLN A 63 16.01 -32.08 -15.90
N ARG A 64 16.12 -31.06 -15.07
CA ARG A 64 15.42 -30.92 -13.78
C ARG A 64 13.91 -31.16 -13.89
N ALA A 65 13.25 -30.59 -14.89
CA ALA A 65 11.83 -30.79 -15.13
C ALA A 65 11.47 -32.28 -15.40
N ALA A 66 12.33 -33.03 -16.09
CA ALA A 66 12.10 -34.44 -16.34
C ALA A 66 12.25 -35.27 -15.06
N MET A 67 13.23 -34.96 -14.21
CA MET A 67 13.39 -35.61 -12.91
C MET A 67 12.19 -35.32 -12.01
N LEU A 68 11.73 -34.07 -11.97
CA LEU A 68 10.54 -33.68 -11.23
C LEU A 68 9.34 -34.52 -11.67
N THR A 69 9.02 -34.58 -12.96
CA THR A 69 7.87 -35.38 -13.44
C THR A 69 7.97 -36.87 -13.09
N VAL A 70 9.17 -37.46 -13.06
CA VAL A 70 9.35 -38.85 -12.61
C VAL A 70 8.97 -39.03 -11.14
N MET A 71 9.36 -38.07 -10.28
CA MET A 71 9.01 -38.06 -8.87
C MET A 71 7.51 -37.79 -8.66
N GLU A 72 6.92 -36.87 -9.44
CA GLU A 72 5.48 -36.58 -9.40
C GLU A 72 4.65 -37.82 -9.74
N HIS A 73 5.10 -38.72 -10.62
CA HIS A 73 4.41 -39.99 -10.85
C HIS A 73 4.36 -40.85 -9.57
N GLY A 74 5.40 -40.81 -8.73
CA GLY A 74 5.42 -41.48 -7.43
C GLY A 74 4.46 -40.83 -6.43
N GLU A 75 4.44 -39.49 -6.39
CA GLU A 75 3.48 -38.71 -5.59
C GLU A 75 2.03 -39.06 -5.96
N LYS A 76 1.70 -39.04 -7.26
CA LYS A 76 0.37 -39.38 -7.78
C LYS A 76 -0.04 -40.82 -7.48
N LEU A 77 0.93 -41.75 -7.52
CA LEU A 77 0.68 -43.15 -7.17
C LEU A 77 0.40 -43.34 -5.69
N SER A 78 1.15 -42.65 -4.82
CA SER A 78 0.87 -42.58 -3.38
C SER A 78 -0.53 -42.01 -3.12
N GLY A 79 -0.89 -40.91 -3.79
CA GLY A 79 -2.21 -40.30 -3.70
C GLY A 79 -3.35 -41.25 -4.12
N MET A 80 -3.19 -41.97 -5.23
CA MET A 80 -4.17 -42.97 -5.69
C MET A 80 -4.35 -44.14 -4.72
N ALA A 81 -3.26 -44.61 -4.09
CA ALA A 81 -3.32 -45.68 -3.10
C ALA A 81 -4.11 -45.25 -1.86
N HIS A 82 -3.79 -44.09 -1.29
CA HIS A 82 -4.50 -43.56 -0.12
C HIS A 82 -5.96 -43.19 -0.44
N LEU A 83 -6.25 -42.71 -1.65
CA LEU A 83 -7.63 -42.49 -2.10
C LEU A 83 -8.44 -43.79 -2.11
N ARG A 84 -7.81 -44.91 -2.52
CA ARG A 84 -8.46 -46.22 -2.51
C ARG A 84 -8.69 -46.73 -1.08
N GLU A 85 -7.75 -46.50 -0.18
CA GLU A 85 -7.91 -46.83 1.24
C GLU A 85 -9.06 -46.04 1.87
N LEU A 86 -9.13 -44.73 1.61
CA LEU A 86 -10.25 -43.87 2.02
C LEU A 86 -11.59 -44.39 1.48
N GLN A 87 -11.62 -44.84 0.22
CA GLN A 87 -12.84 -45.42 -0.32
C GLN A 87 -13.25 -46.70 0.44
N ASN A 88 -12.29 -47.56 0.78
CA ASN A 88 -12.57 -48.79 1.54
C ASN A 88 -13.12 -48.47 2.94
N THR A 89 -12.59 -47.46 3.63
CA THR A 89 -13.10 -47.06 4.95
C THR A 89 -14.53 -46.51 4.85
N LEU A 90 -14.82 -45.67 3.85
CA LEU A 90 -16.18 -45.15 3.62
C LEU A 90 -17.20 -46.27 3.36
N ILE A 91 -16.82 -47.30 2.58
CA ILE A 91 -17.68 -48.46 2.31
C ILE A 91 -17.94 -49.26 3.60
N GLN A 92 -16.91 -49.47 4.43
CA GLN A 92 -17.04 -50.19 5.69
C GLN A 92 -17.95 -49.43 6.68
N HIS A 93 -17.82 -48.11 6.79
CA HIS A 93 -18.67 -47.29 7.66
C HIS A 93 -20.14 -47.27 7.20
N GLY A 94 -20.41 -47.27 5.90
CA GLY A 94 -21.78 -47.33 5.35
C GLY A 94 -22.50 -48.66 5.62
N SER A 95 -21.76 -49.76 5.84
CA SER A 95 -22.33 -51.09 6.14
C SER A 95 -22.73 -51.29 7.61
N SER A 96 -22.30 -50.41 8.52
CA SER A 96 -22.53 -50.50 9.97
C SER A 96 -23.84 -49.82 10.44
N THR A 97 -24.41 -48.91 9.64
CA THR A 97 -25.64 -48.19 9.97
C THR A 97 -26.88 -48.96 9.48
N HIS A 98 -27.45 -49.82 10.34
CA HIS A 98 -28.70 -50.52 10.08
C HIS A 98 -29.90 -49.55 9.94
N PHE A 99 -30.34 -49.28 8.71
CA PHE A 99 -31.71 -48.82 8.42
C PHE A 99 -32.29 -49.52 7.17
N SER A 100 -33.47 -50.12 7.38
CA SER A 100 -34.50 -50.70 6.48
C SER A 100 -34.23 -50.98 4.98
N PRO A 101 -34.62 -52.17 4.46
CA PRO A 101 -34.32 -52.65 3.10
C PRO A 101 -35.33 -52.13 2.04
N GLN A 102 -35.48 -50.83 1.87
CA GLN A 102 -36.34 -50.25 0.82
C GLN A 102 -35.75 -49.00 0.15
N SER A 103 -34.49 -49.04 -0.29
CA SER A 103 -34.08 -48.30 -1.49
C SER A 103 -32.83 -48.93 -2.11
N LYS A 104 -32.93 -49.44 -3.35
CA LYS A 104 -31.83 -50.11 -4.06
C LYS A 104 -30.80 -49.14 -4.68
N THR A 105 -30.80 -47.88 -4.26
CA THR A 105 -29.90 -46.81 -4.73
C THR A 105 -29.00 -46.25 -3.62
N GLN A 106 -28.96 -46.92 -2.46
CA GLN A 106 -28.31 -46.44 -1.23
C GLN A 106 -26.83 -46.86 -1.11
N GLY A 107 -26.08 -46.92 -2.23
CA GLY A 107 -24.75 -47.54 -2.28
C GLY A 107 -23.64 -46.82 -3.06
N THR A 108 -23.81 -45.56 -3.45
CA THR A 108 -22.79 -44.84 -4.23
C THR A 108 -22.53 -43.44 -3.65
N GLY A 109 -21.47 -43.30 -2.85
CA GLY A 109 -21.01 -42.02 -2.30
C GLY A 109 -20.53 -41.04 -3.37
N ALA A 110 -20.37 -39.76 -3.02
CA ALA A 110 -19.96 -38.70 -3.94
C ALA A 110 -18.59 -38.99 -4.56
N LEU A 111 -17.67 -39.55 -3.77
CA LEU A 111 -16.36 -39.97 -4.24
C LEU A 111 -16.46 -41.05 -5.33
N TRP A 112 -17.38 -42.00 -5.21
CA TRP A 112 -17.58 -43.02 -6.23
C TRP A 112 -18.09 -42.42 -7.54
N ASN A 113 -19.05 -41.49 -7.46
CA ASN A 113 -19.56 -40.79 -8.64
C ASN A 113 -18.45 -40.00 -9.34
N LEU A 114 -17.58 -39.34 -8.59
CA LEU A 114 -16.41 -38.64 -9.14
C LEU A 114 -15.45 -39.61 -9.85
N ILE A 115 -15.11 -40.74 -9.23
CA ILE A 115 -14.24 -41.77 -9.83
C ILE A 115 -14.83 -42.28 -11.15
N GLN A 116 -16.14 -42.55 -11.17
CA GLN A 116 -16.85 -43.03 -12.36
C GLN A 116 -16.80 -41.99 -13.49
N LEU A 117 -17.00 -40.72 -13.17
CA LEU A 117 -17.00 -39.61 -14.13
C LEU A 117 -15.61 -39.41 -14.76
N VAL A 118 -14.56 -39.40 -13.93
CA VAL A 118 -13.17 -39.30 -14.40
C VAL A 118 -12.80 -40.51 -15.25
N GLY A 119 -13.17 -41.71 -14.81
CA GLY A 119 -12.96 -42.95 -15.55
C GLY A 119 -13.67 -42.96 -16.90
N GLU A 120 -14.91 -42.47 -16.95
CA GLU A 120 -15.67 -42.35 -18.18
C GLU A 120 -15.05 -41.34 -19.15
N LYS A 121 -14.62 -40.17 -18.67
CA LYS A 121 -13.89 -39.18 -19.47
C LYS A 121 -12.62 -39.79 -20.08
N ALA A 122 -11.84 -40.48 -19.26
CA ALA A 122 -10.63 -41.17 -19.71
C ALA A 122 -10.91 -42.27 -20.74
N ARG A 123 -12.02 -43.01 -20.57
CA ARG A 123 -12.48 -44.05 -21.48
C ARG A 123 -12.92 -43.50 -22.83
N ARG A 124 -13.75 -42.44 -22.85
CA ARG A 124 -14.21 -41.79 -24.10
C ARG A 124 -13.06 -41.24 -24.94
N ASN A 125 -11.96 -40.85 -24.30
CA ASN A 125 -10.78 -40.31 -24.97
C ASN A 125 -9.85 -41.38 -25.58
N MET A 126 -10.02 -42.68 -25.26
CA MET A 126 -9.13 -43.75 -25.76
C MET A 126 -9.92 -45.01 -26.13
N VAL A 127 -9.93 -45.34 -27.42
CA VAL A 127 -10.65 -46.51 -27.98
C VAL A 127 -10.27 -47.84 -27.30
N LEU A 128 -9.00 -48.00 -26.89
CA LEU A 128 -8.50 -49.22 -26.23
C LEU A 128 -9.10 -49.48 -24.84
N LEU A 129 -9.80 -48.51 -24.26
CA LEU A 129 -10.37 -48.58 -22.91
C LEU A 129 -11.89 -48.80 -22.92
N MET A 130 -12.54 -48.83 -24.10
CA MET A 130 -14.00 -48.86 -24.23
C MET A 130 -14.66 -50.05 -23.53
N ASP A 131 -14.00 -51.20 -23.51
CA ASP A 131 -14.51 -52.43 -22.89
C ASP A 131 -14.22 -52.53 -21.38
N ARG A 132 -13.60 -51.51 -20.78
CA ARG A 132 -13.19 -51.50 -19.36
C ARG A 132 -14.20 -50.77 -18.47
N ASP A 133 -14.27 -51.19 -17.21
CA ASP A 133 -15.03 -50.47 -16.19
C ASP A 133 -14.38 -49.11 -15.89
N ASN A 134 -15.20 -48.08 -15.63
CA ASN A 134 -14.69 -46.73 -15.42
C ASN A 134 -13.76 -46.64 -14.19
N ALA A 135 -14.06 -47.35 -13.09
CA ALA A 135 -13.19 -47.36 -11.92
C ALA A 135 -11.88 -48.09 -12.21
N GLU A 136 -11.92 -49.17 -12.99
CA GLU A 136 -10.70 -49.85 -13.47
C GLU A 136 -9.83 -48.91 -14.31
N VAL A 137 -10.44 -48.13 -15.21
CA VAL A 137 -9.75 -47.13 -16.03
C VAL A 137 -9.12 -46.05 -15.17
N PHE A 138 -9.85 -45.53 -14.18
CA PHE A 138 -9.38 -44.50 -13.26
C PHE A 138 -8.13 -44.97 -12.49
N TYR A 139 -8.19 -46.09 -11.78
CA TYR A 139 -7.05 -46.61 -11.01
C TYR A 139 -5.91 -47.14 -11.90
N SER A 140 -6.20 -47.43 -13.17
CA SER A 140 -5.16 -47.78 -14.13
C SER A 140 -4.35 -46.57 -14.60
N ARG A 141 -4.95 -45.38 -14.73
CA ARG A 141 -4.33 -44.16 -15.27
C ARG A 141 -3.90 -43.17 -14.17
N VAL A 142 -2.91 -43.58 -13.40
CA VAL A 142 -2.40 -42.80 -12.25
C VAL A 142 -1.81 -41.46 -12.65
N SER A 143 -1.16 -41.35 -13.82
CA SER A 143 -0.52 -40.08 -14.23
C SER A 143 -1.51 -38.92 -14.38
N ASP A 144 -2.78 -39.25 -14.62
CA ASP A 144 -3.84 -38.31 -14.99
C ASP A 144 -4.81 -38.05 -13.83
N ILE A 145 -4.36 -38.28 -12.58
CA ILE A 145 -5.13 -37.94 -11.37
C ILE A 145 -5.59 -36.48 -11.34
N GLU A 146 -4.91 -35.59 -12.05
CA GLU A 146 -5.31 -34.18 -12.24
C GLU A 146 -6.70 -34.05 -12.89
N ASP A 147 -7.14 -35.03 -13.70
CA ASP A 147 -8.48 -35.06 -14.28
C ASP A 147 -9.58 -35.14 -13.20
N LEU A 148 -9.26 -35.62 -11.98
CA LEU A 148 -10.16 -35.58 -10.83
C LEU A 148 -10.51 -34.14 -10.46
N PHE A 149 -9.50 -33.27 -10.37
CA PHE A 149 -9.70 -31.84 -10.07
C PHE A 149 -10.33 -31.09 -11.24
N TYR A 150 -10.09 -31.54 -12.48
CA TYR A 150 -10.83 -31.03 -13.64
C TYR A 150 -12.34 -31.32 -13.52
N CYS A 151 -12.71 -32.54 -13.14
CA CYS A 151 -14.12 -32.89 -12.98
C CYS A 151 -14.75 -32.14 -11.77
N LEU A 152 -13.98 -31.91 -10.70
CA LEU A 152 -14.40 -31.03 -9.60
C LEU A 152 -14.60 -29.57 -10.02
N SER A 153 -13.87 -29.08 -11.02
CA SER A 153 -14.07 -27.70 -11.47
C SER A 153 -15.28 -27.55 -12.40
N HIS A 154 -15.56 -28.53 -13.27
CA HIS A 154 -16.57 -28.39 -14.34
C HIS A 154 -17.87 -29.16 -14.08
N GLU A 155 -17.81 -30.24 -13.31
CA GLU A 155 -18.90 -31.21 -13.19
C GLU A 155 -19.38 -31.40 -11.74
N LEU A 156 -18.95 -30.56 -10.81
CA LEU A 156 -19.32 -30.63 -9.39
C LEU A 156 -20.84 -30.58 -9.16
N GLN A 157 -21.58 -29.82 -9.97
CA GLN A 157 -23.04 -29.71 -9.88
C GLN A 157 -23.77 -31.03 -10.22
N TYR A 158 -23.14 -31.91 -11.02
CA TYR A 158 -23.68 -33.23 -11.30
C TYR A 158 -23.45 -34.22 -10.15
N ILE A 159 -22.44 -33.97 -9.31
CA ILE A 159 -22.12 -34.80 -8.15
C ILE A 159 -22.89 -34.32 -6.92
N ILE A 160 -23.01 -33.01 -6.74
CA ILE A 160 -23.74 -32.35 -5.66
C ILE A 160 -24.81 -31.46 -6.29
N SER A 161 -26.02 -32.01 -6.40
CA SER A 161 -27.15 -31.30 -7.00
C SER A 161 -27.79 -30.34 -5.99
N ARG A 162 -28.08 -29.11 -6.42
CA ARG A 162 -28.71 -28.07 -5.59
C ARG A 162 -30.12 -28.41 -5.10
N GLU A 163 -30.76 -29.38 -5.73
CA GLU A 163 -32.11 -29.85 -5.38
C GLU A 163 -32.13 -30.82 -4.18
N GLU A 164 -30.97 -31.34 -3.77
CA GLU A 164 -30.86 -32.28 -2.64
C GLU A 164 -30.99 -31.58 -1.28
N HIS A 165 -31.32 -32.35 -0.24
CA HIS A 165 -31.38 -31.80 1.13
C HIS A 165 -29.98 -31.30 1.58
N PRO A 166 -29.86 -30.16 2.28
CA PRO A 166 -28.57 -29.58 2.67
C PRO A 166 -27.64 -30.53 3.43
N SER A 167 -28.19 -31.42 4.28
CA SER A 167 -27.38 -32.41 5.00
C SER A 167 -26.70 -33.44 4.07
N VAL A 168 -27.36 -33.82 2.97
CA VAL A 168 -26.80 -34.73 1.97
C VAL A 168 -25.72 -34.00 1.17
N GLN A 169 -25.97 -32.75 0.79
CA GLN A 169 -24.98 -31.91 0.11
C GLN A 169 -23.72 -31.74 0.98
N MET A 170 -23.89 -31.47 2.27
CA MET A 170 -22.80 -31.36 3.25
C MET A 170 -22.00 -32.67 3.37
N GLN A 171 -22.68 -33.82 3.47
CA GLN A 171 -22.00 -35.11 3.52
C GLN A 171 -21.19 -35.39 2.25
N ARG A 172 -21.78 -35.12 1.08
CA ARG A 172 -21.08 -35.31 -0.21
C ARG A 172 -19.88 -34.38 -0.35
N ALA A 173 -20.02 -33.11 0.04
CA ALA A 173 -18.92 -32.16 0.05
C ALA A 173 -17.79 -32.61 0.99
N LEU A 174 -18.13 -33.17 2.16
CA LEU A 174 -17.17 -33.72 3.12
C LEU A 174 -16.39 -34.89 2.53
N GLU A 175 -17.05 -35.84 1.86
CA GLU A 175 -16.41 -36.96 1.18
C GLU A 175 -15.41 -36.49 0.11
N LEU A 176 -15.80 -35.51 -0.71
CA LEU A 176 -14.94 -34.96 -1.76
C LEU A 176 -13.76 -34.16 -1.17
N ALA A 177 -13.98 -33.42 -0.09
CA ALA A 177 -12.93 -32.65 0.58
C ALA A 177 -11.88 -33.57 1.21
N ASN A 178 -12.32 -34.61 1.93
CA ASN A 178 -11.46 -35.65 2.48
C ASN A 178 -10.61 -36.30 1.37
N ALA A 179 -11.21 -36.60 0.22
CA ALA A 179 -10.49 -37.17 -0.92
C ALA A 179 -9.39 -36.24 -1.45
N CYS A 180 -9.70 -34.95 -1.65
CA CYS A 180 -8.72 -33.96 -2.12
C CYS A 180 -7.56 -33.82 -1.13
N ILE A 181 -7.87 -33.68 0.17
CA ILE A 181 -6.88 -33.54 1.24
C ILE A 181 -6.00 -34.79 1.32
N THR A 182 -6.60 -35.98 1.31
CA THR A 182 -5.86 -37.26 1.37
C THR A 182 -4.87 -37.40 0.22
N ILE A 183 -5.27 -37.07 -1.02
CA ILE A 183 -4.40 -37.14 -2.19
C ILE A 183 -3.20 -36.22 -2.05
N VAL A 184 -3.43 -34.96 -1.69
CA VAL A 184 -2.36 -33.96 -1.61
C VAL A 184 -1.44 -34.20 -0.40
N GLN A 185 -1.99 -34.59 0.74
CA GLN A 185 -1.19 -34.97 1.91
C GLN A 185 -0.30 -36.18 1.61
N ALA A 186 -0.84 -37.23 0.96
CA ALA A 186 -0.06 -38.39 0.56
C ALA A 186 1.09 -38.04 -0.41
N ALA A 187 0.85 -37.09 -1.32
CA ALA A 187 1.88 -36.54 -2.20
C ALA A 187 2.96 -35.77 -1.40
N SER A 188 2.56 -34.92 -0.47
CA SER A 188 3.47 -34.17 0.41
C SER A 188 4.31 -35.08 1.29
N HIS A 189 3.73 -36.15 1.85
CA HIS A 189 4.44 -37.18 2.59
C HIS A 189 5.46 -37.90 1.71
N TYR A 190 5.06 -38.33 0.51
CA TYR A 190 5.97 -38.97 -0.44
C TYR A 190 7.16 -38.05 -0.80
N LYS A 191 6.91 -36.76 -1.02
CA LYS A 191 7.95 -35.76 -1.27
C LYS A 191 8.91 -35.59 -0.10
N LYS A 192 8.39 -35.62 1.14
CA LYS A 192 9.22 -35.55 2.36
C LYS A 192 10.12 -36.77 2.49
N ASP A 193 9.59 -37.96 2.25
CA ASP A 193 10.32 -39.22 2.37
C ASP A 193 11.42 -39.35 1.31
N HIS A 194 11.20 -38.79 0.12
CA HIS A 194 12.13 -38.85 -1.00
C HIS A 194 12.87 -37.52 -1.26
N LYS A 195 13.05 -36.67 -0.24
CA LYS A 195 13.60 -35.30 -0.40
C LYS A 195 14.91 -35.24 -1.20
N GLU A 196 15.80 -36.22 -1.00
CA GLU A 196 17.11 -36.31 -1.67
C GLU A 196 17.02 -36.59 -3.17
N TRP A 197 15.87 -37.10 -3.64
CA TRP A 197 15.66 -37.45 -5.03
C TRP A 197 15.22 -36.27 -5.90
N TYR A 198 14.71 -35.20 -5.29
CA TYR A 198 14.19 -34.05 -6.02
C TYR A 198 15.31 -33.15 -6.56
N PRO A 199 15.15 -32.60 -7.78
CA PRO A 199 16.06 -31.56 -8.28
C PRO A 199 15.90 -30.26 -7.47
N SER A 200 16.80 -29.29 -7.69
CA SER A 200 16.63 -27.95 -7.13
C SER A 200 15.28 -27.35 -7.56
N PRO A 201 14.49 -26.80 -6.62
CA PRO A 201 13.12 -26.35 -6.89
C PRO A 201 13.04 -25.08 -7.75
N GLU A 202 14.16 -24.37 -7.90
CA GLU A 202 14.26 -23.07 -8.56
C GLU A 202 13.66 -23.08 -9.97
N GLY A 203 12.61 -22.29 -10.16
CA GLY A 203 11.89 -22.09 -11.40
C GLY A 203 11.17 -23.35 -11.89
N LEU A 204 10.83 -24.31 -11.02
CA LEU A 204 10.03 -25.49 -11.38
C LEU A 204 8.61 -25.38 -10.82
N ILE A 205 7.63 -25.73 -11.66
CA ILE A 205 6.22 -25.77 -11.26
C ILE A 205 5.85 -27.23 -11.01
N THR A 206 5.38 -27.52 -9.81
CA THR A 206 4.88 -28.85 -9.42
C THR A 206 3.46 -29.06 -9.91
N TRP A 207 3.04 -30.32 -10.08
CA TRP A 207 1.67 -30.67 -10.44
C TRP A 207 0.63 -30.17 -9.42
N ASN A 208 0.99 -30.08 -8.14
CA ASN A 208 0.16 -29.49 -7.08
C ASN A 208 -0.12 -27.99 -7.29
N SER A 209 0.71 -27.30 -8.07
CA SER A 209 0.57 -25.86 -8.35
C SER A 209 -0.18 -25.58 -9.66
N GLN A 210 -0.62 -26.64 -10.37
CA GLN A 210 -1.26 -26.50 -11.68
C GLN A 210 -2.64 -25.83 -11.58
N PRO A 211 -3.05 -25.05 -12.59
CA PRO A 211 -4.35 -24.37 -12.59
C PRO A 211 -5.56 -25.31 -12.45
N VAL A 212 -5.46 -26.53 -12.98
CA VAL A 212 -6.53 -27.54 -12.91
C VAL A 212 -6.81 -27.96 -11.47
N LEU A 213 -5.76 -28.15 -10.66
CA LEU A 213 -5.90 -28.48 -9.25
C LEU A 213 -6.44 -27.28 -8.46
N ARG A 214 -5.87 -26.09 -8.66
CA ARG A 214 -6.31 -24.86 -7.98
C ARG A 214 -7.79 -24.55 -8.24
N SER A 215 -8.25 -24.66 -9.48
CA SER A 215 -9.65 -24.43 -9.85
C SER A 215 -10.59 -25.48 -9.27
N GLY A 216 -10.21 -26.76 -9.27
CA GLY A 216 -11.00 -27.83 -8.66
C GLY A 216 -11.16 -27.66 -7.15
N ILE A 217 -10.06 -27.39 -6.44
CA ILE A 217 -10.09 -27.15 -4.98
C ILE A 217 -10.88 -25.86 -4.66
N TRP A 218 -10.68 -24.79 -5.44
CA TRP A 218 -11.43 -23.55 -5.25
C TRP A 218 -12.93 -23.73 -5.39
N ASN A 219 -13.40 -24.45 -6.42
CA ASN A 219 -14.83 -24.67 -6.63
C ASN A 219 -15.45 -25.51 -5.50
N LEU A 220 -14.73 -26.52 -5.01
CA LEU A 220 -15.16 -27.31 -3.86
C LEU A 220 -15.18 -26.48 -2.57
N ALA A 221 -14.13 -25.69 -2.31
CA ALA A 221 -14.06 -24.80 -1.16
C ALA A 221 -15.18 -23.73 -1.20
N SER A 222 -15.45 -23.16 -2.38
CA SER A 222 -16.54 -22.20 -2.60
C SER A 222 -17.90 -22.79 -2.28
N LEU A 223 -18.17 -24.02 -2.76
CA LEU A 223 -19.39 -24.73 -2.42
C LEU A 223 -19.49 -25.00 -0.91
N ILE A 224 -18.40 -25.39 -0.25
CA ILE A 224 -18.38 -25.60 1.21
C ILE A 224 -18.67 -24.28 1.95
N MET A 225 -18.11 -23.16 1.51
CA MET A 225 -18.39 -21.83 2.08
C MET A 225 -19.87 -21.46 1.92
N GLU A 226 -20.47 -21.70 0.75
CA GLU A 226 -21.91 -21.51 0.51
C GLU A 226 -22.76 -22.37 1.47
N LEU A 227 -22.47 -23.67 1.55
CA LEU A 227 -23.20 -24.62 2.41
C LEU A 227 -23.08 -24.27 3.90
N LEU A 228 -21.92 -23.79 4.34
CA LEU A 228 -21.69 -23.37 5.73
C LEU A 228 -22.34 -22.02 6.04
N GLY A 229 -22.49 -21.15 5.04
CA GLY A 229 -23.15 -19.84 5.17
C GLY A 229 -24.67 -19.93 5.26
N GLU A 230 -25.29 -20.97 4.68
CA GLU A 230 -26.73 -21.19 4.77
C GLU A 230 -27.16 -21.59 6.19
N SER A 231 -28.10 -20.83 6.77
CA SER A 231 -28.62 -21.03 8.14
C SER A 231 -29.54 -22.25 8.29
N GLY A 232 -29.40 -23.26 7.42
CA GLY A 232 -30.19 -24.47 7.46
C GLY A 232 -29.97 -25.27 8.75
N ALA A 233 -30.99 -26.02 9.17
CA ALA A 233 -31.03 -26.92 10.33
C ALA A 233 -30.11 -28.16 10.17
N ALA A 234 -28.89 -27.96 9.69
CA ALA A 234 -27.86 -28.98 9.67
C ALA A 234 -27.21 -29.09 11.05
N ASP A 235 -26.85 -30.31 11.42
CA ASP A 235 -26.17 -30.63 12.68
C ASP A 235 -24.86 -29.84 12.83
N MET A 236 -24.64 -29.25 14.01
CA MET A 236 -23.41 -28.51 14.33
C MET A 236 -22.17 -29.38 14.21
N SER A 237 -22.30 -30.70 14.43
CA SER A 237 -21.22 -31.66 14.24
C SER A 237 -20.72 -31.68 12.78
N MET A 238 -21.64 -31.73 11.81
CA MET A 238 -21.35 -31.73 10.37
C MET A 238 -20.73 -30.40 9.93
N LYS A 239 -21.23 -29.27 10.45
CA LYS A 239 -20.65 -27.94 10.17
C LYS A 239 -19.21 -27.84 10.67
N SER A 240 -18.93 -28.35 11.88
CA SER A 240 -17.58 -28.39 12.45
C SER A 240 -16.62 -29.27 11.62
N SER A 241 -17.08 -30.45 11.19
CA SER A 241 -16.28 -31.33 10.31
C SER A 241 -15.98 -30.68 8.96
N LEU A 242 -16.98 -30.07 8.31
CA LEU A 242 -16.79 -29.35 7.06
C LEU A 242 -15.88 -28.13 7.21
N TRP A 243 -15.97 -27.41 8.32
CA TRP A 243 -15.08 -26.30 8.62
C TRP A 243 -13.62 -26.76 8.72
N SER A 244 -13.35 -27.87 9.42
CA SER A 244 -11.99 -28.44 9.50
C SER A 244 -11.47 -28.90 8.14
N GLN A 245 -12.34 -29.45 7.27
CA GLN A 245 -11.94 -29.77 5.91
C GLN A 245 -11.69 -28.51 5.07
N LEU A 246 -12.48 -27.44 5.24
CA LEU A 246 -12.25 -26.17 4.56
C LEU A 246 -10.91 -25.55 4.95
N GLU A 247 -10.51 -25.67 6.22
CA GLU A 247 -9.18 -25.27 6.70
C GLU A 247 -8.07 -26.03 5.94
N GLY A 248 -8.18 -27.35 5.85
CA GLY A 248 -7.21 -28.19 5.12
C GLY A 248 -7.15 -27.86 3.62
N LEU A 249 -8.29 -27.64 2.97
CA LEU A 249 -8.35 -27.21 1.57
C LEU A 249 -7.74 -25.83 1.37
N THR A 250 -7.91 -24.92 2.33
CA THR A 250 -7.34 -23.57 2.29
C THR A 250 -5.82 -23.63 2.38
N ASP A 251 -5.26 -24.39 3.32
CA ASP A 251 -3.80 -24.58 3.44
C ASP A 251 -3.20 -25.13 2.13
N ILE A 252 -3.82 -26.17 1.56
CA ILE A 252 -3.39 -26.75 0.27
C ILE A 252 -3.44 -25.71 -0.86
N LEU A 253 -4.55 -24.98 -0.98
CA LEU A 253 -4.73 -24.05 -2.09
C LEU A 253 -3.77 -22.87 -2.00
N LEU A 254 -3.59 -22.29 -0.82
CA LEU A 254 -2.69 -21.15 -0.62
C LEU A 254 -1.22 -21.55 -0.78
N GLU A 255 -0.83 -22.75 -0.33
CA GLU A 255 0.51 -23.29 -0.56
C GLU A 255 0.77 -23.53 -2.07
N ALA A 256 -0.24 -24.03 -2.79
CA ALA A 256 -0.16 -24.20 -4.25
C ALA A 256 0.03 -22.85 -4.99
N TYR A 257 -0.61 -21.77 -4.52
CA TYR A 257 -0.38 -20.42 -5.04
C TYR A 257 1.02 -19.92 -4.74
N MET A 258 1.50 -20.07 -3.49
CA MET A 258 2.85 -19.64 -3.10
C MET A 258 3.92 -20.37 -3.92
N CYS A 259 3.79 -21.69 -4.11
CA CYS A 259 4.69 -22.47 -4.96
C CYS A 259 4.72 -21.96 -6.41
N LEU A 260 3.56 -21.61 -6.98
CA LEU A 260 3.47 -21.07 -8.33
C LEU A 260 4.09 -19.67 -8.44
N LEU A 261 3.79 -18.78 -7.49
CA LEU A 261 4.30 -17.42 -7.46
C LEU A 261 5.81 -17.40 -7.31
N THR A 262 6.38 -18.20 -6.40
CA THR A 262 7.83 -18.34 -6.23
C THR A 262 8.49 -18.82 -7.53
N ALA A 263 7.93 -19.87 -8.16
CA ALA A 263 8.48 -20.39 -9.40
C ALA A 263 8.40 -19.39 -10.58
N GLN A 264 7.37 -18.53 -10.63
CA GLN A 264 7.26 -17.49 -11.65
C GLN A 264 8.18 -16.29 -11.38
N PHE A 265 8.33 -15.91 -10.11
CA PHE A 265 9.25 -14.87 -9.67
C PHE A 265 10.69 -15.23 -10.05
N GLU A 266 11.11 -16.46 -9.75
CA GLU A 266 12.44 -16.98 -10.13
C GLU A 266 12.65 -17.05 -11.66
N ARG A 267 11.57 -17.17 -12.44
CA ARG A 267 11.61 -17.14 -13.91
C ARG A 267 11.55 -15.73 -14.50
N GLY A 268 11.34 -14.69 -13.69
CA GLY A 268 11.16 -13.31 -14.15
C GLY A 268 9.90 -13.11 -15.02
N GLN A 269 8.86 -13.93 -14.82
CA GLN A 269 7.60 -13.83 -15.57
C GLN A 269 6.65 -12.80 -14.94
N GLU A 270 5.79 -12.19 -15.75
CA GLU A 270 4.72 -11.33 -15.27
C GLU A 270 3.73 -12.15 -14.43
N HIS A 271 3.60 -11.79 -13.15
CA HIS A 271 2.79 -12.52 -12.17
C HIS A 271 1.70 -11.64 -11.54
N GLY A 272 1.52 -10.38 -11.97
CA GLY A 272 0.60 -9.42 -11.35
C GLY A 272 -0.86 -9.91 -11.29
N VAL A 273 -1.37 -10.51 -12.39
CA VAL A 273 -2.73 -11.07 -12.43
C VAL A 273 -2.89 -12.24 -11.46
N LEU A 274 -1.86 -13.08 -11.33
CA LEU A 274 -1.86 -14.24 -10.42
C LEU A 274 -1.75 -13.81 -8.95
N VAL A 275 -1.00 -12.75 -8.66
CA VAL A 275 -0.94 -12.14 -7.31
C VAL A 275 -2.31 -11.59 -6.92
N GLN A 276 -3.00 -10.92 -7.86
CA GLN A 276 -4.35 -10.44 -7.59
C GLN A 276 -5.33 -11.59 -7.33
N GLU A 277 -5.35 -12.63 -8.18
CA GLU A 277 -6.19 -13.83 -7.97
C GLU A 277 -5.89 -14.50 -6.62
N TYR A 278 -4.61 -14.60 -6.25
CA TYR A 278 -4.18 -15.15 -4.97
C TYR A 278 -4.70 -14.33 -3.79
N CYS A 279 -4.50 -13.00 -3.80
CA CYS A 279 -4.96 -12.12 -2.73
C CYS A 279 -6.49 -12.15 -2.56
N GLU A 280 -7.25 -12.06 -3.66
CA GLU A 280 -8.71 -12.09 -3.64
C GLU A 280 -9.23 -13.41 -3.03
N ARG A 281 -8.71 -14.55 -3.50
CA ARG A 281 -9.14 -15.87 -3.01
C ARG A 281 -8.69 -16.13 -1.58
N ARG A 282 -7.48 -15.71 -1.22
CA ARG A 282 -6.96 -15.81 0.16
C ARG A 282 -7.86 -15.05 1.12
N ASP A 283 -8.15 -13.79 0.82
CA ASP A 283 -8.92 -12.93 1.72
C ASP A 283 -10.36 -13.41 1.83
N GLU A 284 -10.95 -13.96 0.76
CA GLU A 284 -12.26 -14.60 0.79
C GLU A 284 -12.31 -15.87 1.66
N LEU A 285 -11.34 -16.77 1.52
CA LEU A 285 -11.28 -18.00 2.32
C LEU A 285 -11.07 -17.70 3.81
N LEU A 286 -10.09 -16.84 4.12
CA LEU A 286 -9.76 -16.49 5.50
C LEU A 286 -10.92 -15.76 6.18
N ARG A 287 -11.59 -14.83 5.47
CA ARG A 287 -12.79 -14.14 5.98
C ARG A 287 -13.92 -15.13 6.26
N SER A 288 -14.17 -16.09 5.37
CA SER A 288 -15.24 -17.08 5.55
C SER A 288 -14.94 -18.04 6.70
N LEU A 289 -13.70 -18.57 6.78
CA LEU A 289 -13.24 -19.40 7.89
C LEU A 289 -13.38 -18.68 9.23
N TYR A 290 -13.02 -17.39 9.28
CA TYR A 290 -13.10 -16.58 10.49
C TYR A 290 -14.55 -16.29 10.92
N ASN A 291 -15.44 -15.95 9.99
CA ASN A 291 -16.86 -15.76 10.28
C ASN A 291 -17.52 -17.04 10.81
N LEU A 292 -17.16 -18.20 10.25
CA LEU A 292 -17.65 -19.49 10.70
C LEU A 292 -17.07 -19.90 12.05
N ALA A 293 -15.79 -19.61 12.29
CA ALA A 293 -15.16 -19.81 13.60
C ALA A 293 -15.94 -19.07 14.70
N LYS A 294 -16.38 -17.83 14.45
CA LYS A 294 -17.24 -17.09 15.40
C LYS A 294 -18.55 -17.80 15.70
N GLN A 295 -19.20 -18.38 14.69
CA GLN A 295 -20.44 -19.14 14.88
C GLN A 295 -20.21 -20.40 15.73
N ILE A 296 -19.11 -21.12 15.46
CA ILE A 296 -18.71 -22.31 16.23
C ILE A 296 -18.39 -21.93 17.68
N VAL A 297 -17.69 -20.82 17.90
CA VAL A 297 -17.39 -20.31 19.25
C VAL A 297 -18.66 -19.96 20.00
N GLU A 298 -19.63 -19.30 19.35
CA GLU A 298 -20.91 -18.98 19.97
C GLU A 298 -21.72 -20.24 20.31
N ALA A 299 -21.74 -21.24 19.43
CA ALA A 299 -22.39 -22.53 19.70
C ALA A 299 -21.73 -23.28 20.88
N LYS A 300 -20.38 -23.41 20.87
CA LYS A 300 -19.62 -24.03 21.97
C LYS A 300 -19.79 -23.28 23.29
N TYR A 301 -19.87 -21.95 23.25
CA TYR A 301 -20.11 -21.12 24.43
C TYR A 301 -21.51 -21.38 25.01
N GLN A 302 -22.54 -21.46 24.16
CA GLN A 302 -23.90 -21.75 24.58
C GLN A 302 -24.04 -23.14 25.21
N GLU A 303 -23.36 -24.15 24.68
CA GLU A 303 -23.33 -25.51 25.23
C GLU A 303 -22.62 -25.59 26.60
N SER A 304 -21.59 -24.76 26.81
CA SER A 304 -20.79 -24.73 28.04
C SER A 304 -21.35 -23.79 29.13
N ARG A 305 -22.40 -23.01 28.82
CA ARG A 305 -23.00 -22.02 29.72
C ARG A 305 -23.83 -22.68 30.83
N ASN A 306 -23.19 -23.01 31.95
CA ASN A 306 -23.86 -23.45 33.19
C ASN A 306 -24.55 -22.29 33.97
N GLY A 307 -25.25 -21.39 33.28
CA GLY A 307 -26.08 -20.33 33.90
C GLY A 307 -25.35 -19.09 34.43
N ALA A 308 -24.03 -18.97 34.28
CA ALA A 308 -23.27 -17.74 34.59
C ALA A 308 -22.41 -17.30 33.40
N ASP A 309 -22.47 -16.02 33.04
CA ASP A 309 -21.65 -15.43 31.96
C ASP A 309 -20.19 -15.33 32.42
N LYS A 310 -19.35 -16.22 31.89
CA LYS A 310 -17.90 -16.17 32.08
C LYS A 310 -17.24 -15.66 30.79
N PRO A 311 -16.87 -14.37 30.69
CA PRO A 311 -16.23 -13.82 29.49
C PRO A 311 -14.89 -14.50 29.19
N ASP A 312 -14.11 -14.84 30.21
CA ASP A 312 -12.81 -15.53 30.09
C ASP A 312 -12.91 -16.89 29.37
N LEU A 313 -14.04 -17.59 29.55
CA LEU A 313 -14.29 -18.88 28.89
C LEU A 313 -14.55 -18.69 27.39
N LYS A 314 -15.26 -17.62 27.01
CA LYS A 314 -15.52 -17.29 25.60
C LYS A 314 -14.22 -16.91 24.90
N GLU A 315 -13.38 -16.12 25.55
CA GLU A 315 -12.07 -15.74 25.02
C GLU A 315 -11.15 -16.97 24.85
N SER A 316 -11.11 -17.88 25.82
CA SER A 316 -10.29 -19.09 25.72
C SER A 316 -10.74 -20.01 24.57
N ILE A 317 -12.05 -20.21 24.39
CA ILE A 317 -12.59 -21.00 23.27
C ILE A 317 -12.30 -20.30 21.93
N LEU A 318 -12.40 -18.98 21.90
CA LEU A 318 -12.08 -18.17 20.73
C LEU A 318 -10.61 -18.31 20.33
N ARG A 319 -9.68 -18.23 21.29
CA ARG A 319 -8.23 -18.41 21.03
C ARG A 319 -7.90 -19.81 20.51
N GLU A 320 -8.55 -20.85 21.03
CA GLU A 320 -8.36 -22.22 20.56
C GLU A 320 -8.80 -22.39 19.10
N VAL A 321 -10.00 -21.91 18.75
CA VAL A 321 -10.57 -22.06 17.40
C VAL A 321 -9.88 -21.15 16.38
N ILE A 322 -9.42 -19.96 16.78
CA ILE A 322 -8.73 -19.01 15.89
C ILE A 322 -7.27 -19.41 15.62
N SER A 323 -6.60 -20.11 16.55
CA SER A 323 -5.16 -20.41 16.46
C SER A 323 -4.70 -20.95 15.09
N PRO A 324 -5.40 -21.91 14.46
CA PRO A 324 -5.02 -22.39 13.13
C PRO A 324 -5.24 -21.34 12.02
N ILE A 325 -6.34 -20.59 12.06
CA ILE A 325 -6.62 -19.49 11.12
C ILE A 325 -5.53 -18.41 11.24
N LEU A 326 -5.12 -18.08 12.47
CA LEU A 326 -4.07 -17.11 12.73
C LEU A 326 -2.73 -17.57 12.12
N ALA A 327 -2.38 -18.85 12.27
CA ALA A 327 -1.17 -19.41 11.68
C ALA A 327 -1.18 -19.35 10.14
N THR A 328 -2.31 -19.70 9.52
CA THR A 328 -2.48 -19.64 8.06
C THR A 328 -2.48 -18.19 7.56
N ALA A 329 -3.19 -17.29 8.23
CA ALA A 329 -3.22 -15.87 7.87
C ALA A 329 -1.84 -15.21 8.02
N LYS A 330 -1.06 -15.58 9.04
CA LYS A 330 0.33 -15.12 9.20
C LYS A 330 1.22 -15.62 8.08
N ARG A 331 1.14 -16.90 7.74
CA ARG A 331 1.95 -17.52 6.67
C ARG A 331 1.67 -16.90 5.29
N HIS A 332 0.41 -16.56 5.02
CA HIS A 332 -0.04 -16.08 3.72
C HIS A 332 -0.29 -14.57 3.65
N GLU A 333 0.08 -13.82 4.68
CA GLU A 333 -0.08 -12.35 4.74
C GLU A 333 -1.54 -11.87 4.60
N GLY A 334 -2.49 -12.59 5.21
CA GLY A 334 -3.92 -12.27 5.23
C GLY A 334 -4.26 -11.10 6.17
N TYR A 335 -3.76 -9.89 5.86
CA TYR A 335 -3.77 -8.73 6.75
C TYR A 335 -5.17 -8.35 7.26
N GLN A 336 -6.21 -8.43 6.40
CA GLN A 336 -7.57 -8.11 6.81
C GLN A 336 -8.08 -9.03 7.93
N THR A 337 -7.83 -10.34 7.83
CA THR A 337 -8.24 -11.31 8.83
C THR A 337 -7.41 -11.18 10.11
N LEU A 338 -6.09 -10.94 9.98
CA LEU A 338 -5.23 -10.68 11.14
C LEU A 338 -5.71 -9.47 11.95
N TRP A 339 -6.05 -8.37 11.27
CA TRP A 339 -6.60 -7.18 11.90
C TRP A 339 -7.92 -7.46 12.62
N GLN A 340 -8.84 -8.18 11.98
CA GLN A 340 -10.13 -8.55 12.59
C GLN A 340 -9.94 -9.42 13.83
N ILE A 341 -9.02 -10.39 13.79
CA ILE A 341 -8.68 -11.23 14.95
C ILE A 341 -8.17 -10.37 16.11
N CYS A 342 -7.20 -9.48 15.86
CA CYS A 342 -6.65 -8.60 16.90
C CYS A 342 -7.70 -7.66 17.47
N TYR A 343 -8.56 -7.11 16.63
CA TYR A 343 -9.62 -6.19 17.04
C TYR A 343 -10.66 -6.88 17.93
N ASP A 344 -11.08 -8.09 17.57
CA ASP A 344 -12.09 -8.82 18.34
C ASP A 344 -11.55 -9.42 19.64
N LEU A 345 -10.24 -9.70 19.71
CA LEU A 345 -9.56 -10.14 20.92
C LEU A 345 -9.13 -8.97 21.83
N ASP A 346 -9.19 -7.73 21.35
CA ASP A 346 -8.65 -6.51 22.00
C ASP A 346 -7.20 -6.71 22.52
N ASP A 347 -6.41 -7.54 21.82
CA ASP A 347 -5.09 -7.96 22.26
C ASP A 347 -4.00 -7.10 21.59
N SER A 348 -3.65 -5.99 22.24
CA SER A 348 -2.61 -5.08 21.76
C SER A 348 -1.21 -5.72 21.71
N GLY A 349 -0.95 -6.74 22.54
CA GLY A 349 0.33 -7.45 22.54
C GLY A 349 0.49 -8.33 21.31
N LEU A 350 -0.59 -9.06 20.96
CA LEU A 350 -0.64 -9.85 19.74
C LEU A 350 -0.48 -8.97 18.49
N LEU A 351 -1.19 -7.83 18.42
CA LEU A 351 -1.08 -6.88 17.30
C LEU A 351 0.39 -6.45 17.06
N ARG A 352 1.09 -6.05 18.12
CA ARG A 352 2.50 -5.63 18.04
C ARG A 352 3.42 -6.75 17.59
N SER A 353 3.21 -7.97 18.12
CA SER A 353 3.99 -9.14 17.72
C SER A 353 3.82 -9.45 16.22
N LEU A 354 2.59 -9.37 15.70
CA LEU A 354 2.31 -9.59 14.28
C LEU A 354 2.89 -8.49 13.39
N MET A 355 2.89 -7.24 13.84
CA MET A 355 3.53 -6.14 13.13
C MET A 355 5.04 -6.35 13.00
N HIS A 356 5.73 -6.73 14.09
CA HIS A 356 7.16 -7.05 14.06
C HIS A 356 7.50 -8.25 13.18
N ASP A 357 6.66 -9.28 13.17
CA ASP A 357 6.93 -10.51 12.42
C ASP A 357 6.71 -10.36 10.91
N SER A 358 5.99 -9.31 10.47
CA SER A 358 5.70 -9.09 9.05
C SER A 358 6.80 -8.25 8.40
N VAL A 359 7.48 -8.79 7.39
CA VAL A 359 8.49 -8.07 6.60
C VAL A 359 8.06 -8.09 5.15
N GLY A 360 7.33 -7.06 4.72
CA GLY A 360 6.86 -6.90 3.34
C GLY A 360 7.46 -5.68 2.65
N PRO A 361 7.52 -5.63 1.30
CA PRO A 361 7.88 -4.41 0.58
C PRO A 361 6.84 -3.33 0.95
N HIS A 362 7.30 -2.27 1.61
CA HIS A 362 6.50 -1.18 2.20
C HIS A 362 6.00 -1.40 3.64
N GLY A 363 6.64 -2.27 4.44
CA GLY A 363 6.33 -2.40 5.87
C GLY A 363 5.16 -3.33 6.18
N GLY A 364 4.81 -4.23 5.24
CA GLY A 364 3.93 -5.38 5.45
C GLY A 364 2.62 -5.09 6.20
N PHE A 365 2.39 -5.81 7.29
CA PHE A 365 1.18 -5.68 8.10
C PHE A 365 1.11 -4.33 8.83
N SER A 366 2.24 -3.75 9.24
CA SER A 366 2.28 -2.43 9.89
C SER A 366 1.63 -1.35 9.02
N PHE A 367 1.95 -1.33 7.72
CA PHE A 367 1.36 -0.38 6.77
C PHE A 367 -0.15 -0.57 6.64
N PHE A 368 -0.63 -1.82 6.63
CA PHE A 368 -2.07 -2.12 6.62
C PHE A 368 -2.76 -1.61 7.89
N VAL A 369 -2.18 -1.85 9.07
CA VAL A 369 -2.69 -1.37 10.36
C VAL A 369 -2.77 0.16 10.37
N PHE A 370 -1.73 0.84 9.90
CA PHE A 370 -1.73 2.30 9.82
C PHE A 370 -2.83 2.82 8.90
N LYS A 371 -3.05 2.18 7.74
CA LYS A 371 -4.14 2.55 6.82
C LYS A 371 -5.51 2.38 7.46
N GLU A 372 -5.75 1.27 8.17
CA GLU A 372 -7.03 1.02 8.84
C GLU A 372 -7.32 1.99 10.00
N LEU A 373 -6.32 2.27 10.85
CA LEU A 373 -6.47 3.25 11.94
C LEU A 373 -6.82 4.64 11.42
N VAL A 374 -6.26 5.01 10.27
CA VAL A 374 -6.54 6.28 9.61
C VAL A 374 -7.93 6.33 9.04
N ASN A 375 -8.36 5.27 8.36
CA ASN A 375 -9.70 5.18 7.80
C ASN A 375 -10.77 5.28 8.89
N ARG A 376 -10.47 4.78 10.10
CA ARG A 376 -11.34 4.86 11.28
C ARG A 376 -11.24 6.20 12.03
N GLY A 377 -10.17 6.96 11.85
CA GLY A 377 -9.91 8.20 12.58
C GLY A 377 -9.28 8.01 13.96
N ASP A 378 -8.74 6.83 14.27
CA ASP A 378 -8.14 6.47 15.56
C ASP A 378 -6.67 6.93 15.65
N TYR A 379 -6.45 8.24 15.53
CA TYR A 379 -5.10 8.83 15.51
C TYR A 379 -4.33 8.64 16.82
N SER A 380 -5.00 8.53 17.96
CA SER A 380 -4.36 8.32 19.27
C SER A 380 -3.63 6.97 19.33
N ASN A 381 -4.26 5.91 18.83
CA ASN A 381 -3.67 4.57 18.77
C ASN A 381 -2.54 4.53 17.72
N LEU A 382 -2.70 5.23 16.60
CA LEU A 382 -1.65 5.35 15.58
C LEU A 382 -0.38 5.99 16.15
N LEU A 383 -0.51 7.09 16.88
CA LEU A 383 0.63 7.81 17.46
C LEU A 383 1.34 6.99 18.54
N ARG A 384 0.59 6.23 19.36
CA ARG A 384 1.16 5.30 20.34
C ARG A 384 1.96 4.17 19.68
N LEU A 385 1.46 3.61 18.58
CA LEU A 385 2.22 2.62 17.79
C LEU A 385 3.47 3.23 17.16
N GLY A 386 3.45 4.54 16.88
CA GLY A 386 4.60 5.28 16.38
C GLY A 386 5.79 5.30 17.33
N GLU A 387 5.62 5.11 18.64
CA GLU A 387 6.74 5.02 19.58
C GLU A 387 7.60 3.77 19.32
N GLU A 388 6.96 2.66 18.94
CA GLU A 388 7.59 1.35 18.68
C GLU A 388 8.00 1.18 17.20
N PHE A 389 7.21 1.72 16.25
CA PHE A 389 7.40 1.58 14.81
C PHE A 389 7.76 2.90 14.12
N GLN A 390 8.82 3.56 14.60
CA GLN A 390 9.19 4.93 14.19
C GLN A 390 9.47 5.07 12.69
N GLU A 391 10.35 4.22 12.14
CA GLU A 391 10.76 4.31 10.74
C GLU A 391 9.64 3.95 9.77
N GLU A 392 8.88 2.91 10.08
CA GLU A 392 7.76 2.42 9.29
C GLU A 392 6.63 3.45 9.25
N LEU A 393 6.27 4.03 10.40
CA LEU A 393 5.24 5.05 10.46
C LEU A 393 5.70 6.36 9.82
N ALA A 394 6.95 6.78 10.01
CA ALA A 394 7.51 7.94 9.32
C ALA A 394 7.46 7.75 7.80
N SER A 395 7.82 6.56 7.29
CA SER A 395 7.73 6.23 5.87
C SER A 395 6.30 6.30 5.33
N PHE A 396 5.31 5.78 6.09
CA PHE A 396 3.89 5.87 5.78
C PHE A 396 3.40 7.33 5.74
N LEU A 397 3.87 8.13 6.69
CA LEU A 397 3.41 9.50 6.90
C LEU A 397 4.07 10.53 5.98
N LYS A 398 5.09 10.17 5.18
CA LYS A 398 5.72 11.11 4.22
C LYS A 398 4.71 11.78 3.28
N GLU A 399 3.71 11.06 2.81
CA GLU A 399 2.66 11.61 1.94
C GLU A 399 1.58 12.39 2.71
N ARG A 400 1.60 12.28 4.05
CA ARG A 400 0.63 12.84 4.99
C ARG A 400 1.30 13.76 5.98
N SER A 401 1.80 14.85 5.43
CA SER A 401 2.39 15.97 6.17
C SER A 401 1.47 16.53 7.27
N ASP A 402 0.15 16.34 7.20
CA ASP A 402 -0.83 16.73 8.21
C ASP A 402 -0.75 15.94 9.53
N LEU A 403 -0.24 14.70 9.46
CA LEU A 403 -0.09 13.81 10.62
C LEU A 403 1.38 13.54 10.96
N LEU A 404 2.28 13.71 9.99
CA LEU A 404 3.72 13.51 10.17
C LEU A 404 4.28 14.40 11.27
N TRP A 405 3.96 15.70 11.27
CA TRP A 405 4.48 16.62 12.29
C TRP A 405 4.01 16.25 13.71
N VAL A 406 2.81 15.68 13.85
CA VAL A 406 2.29 15.24 15.16
C VAL A 406 3.11 14.07 15.67
N HIS A 407 3.40 13.12 14.77
CA HIS A 407 4.25 11.98 15.08
C HIS A 407 5.67 12.41 15.47
N GLU A 408 6.27 13.34 14.71
CA GLU A 408 7.60 13.89 15.01
C GLU A 408 7.65 14.60 16.38
N ILE A 409 6.59 15.35 16.75
CA ILE A 409 6.47 15.95 18.08
C ILE A 409 6.38 14.88 19.17
N CYS A 410 5.59 13.82 18.97
CA CYS A 410 5.50 12.70 19.92
C CYS A 410 6.85 12.02 20.15
N LEU A 411 7.71 11.98 19.12
CA LEU A 411 9.07 11.43 19.20
C LEU A 411 10.12 12.44 19.69
N ASN A 412 9.73 13.65 20.10
CA ASN A 412 10.63 14.77 20.47
C ASN A 412 11.57 15.22 19.32
N GLN A 413 11.23 14.95 18.07
CA GLN A 413 11.98 15.38 16.89
C GLN A 413 11.50 16.76 16.42
N PHE A 414 11.73 17.78 17.24
CA PHE A 414 11.18 19.13 17.02
C PHE A 414 11.73 19.84 15.78
N SER A 415 12.97 19.56 15.38
CA SER A 415 13.57 20.13 14.16
C SER A 415 12.89 19.59 12.90
N SER A 416 12.69 18.28 12.80
CA SER A 416 11.94 17.64 11.70
C SER A 416 10.48 18.12 11.67
N ALA A 417 9.82 18.17 12.84
CA ALA A 417 8.46 18.69 12.97
C ALA A 417 8.32 20.13 12.47
N SER A 418 9.32 20.99 12.74
CA SER A 418 9.36 22.35 12.23
C SER A 418 9.37 22.39 10.70
N ASP A 419 10.20 21.56 10.07
CA ASP A 419 10.35 21.51 8.61
C ASP A 419 9.08 20.95 7.94
N THR A 420 8.49 19.89 8.52
CA THR A 420 7.20 19.33 8.08
C THR A 420 6.06 20.34 8.21
N LEU A 421 5.99 21.09 9.31
CA LEU A 421 4.97 22.13 9.51
C LEU A 421 5.15 23.30 8.55
N HIS A 422 6.39 23.73 8.33
CA HIS A 422 6.71 24.82 7.42
C HIS A 422 6.33 24.48 5.97
N THR A 423 6.74 23.31 5.50
CA THR A 423 6.38 22.80 4.17
C THR A 423 4.87 22.58 4.02
N TYR A 424 4.19 22.07 5.06
CA TYR A 424 2.75 21.89 5.03
C TYR A 424 1.97 23.22 4.98
N ALA A 425 2.41 24.22 5.73
CA ALA A 425 1.78 25.55 5.73
C ALA A 425 1.91 26.26 4.36
N LEU A 426 3.05 26.07 3.69
CA LEU A 426 3.37 26.66 2.38
C LEU A 426 2.92 25.80 1.19
N ARG A 427 2.26 24.67 1.42
CA ARG A 427 1.79 23.80 0.35
C ARG A 427 0.68 24.50 -0.45
N ARG A 428 0.94 24.74 -1.74
CA ARG A 428 -0.08 25.18 -2.70
C ARG A 428 -1.09 24.04 -2.87
N SER A 429 -2.39 24.35 -2.85
CA SER A 429 -3.40 23.33 -3.14
C SER A 429 -3.08 22.71 -4.50
N PRO A 430 -3.11 21.36 -4.63
CA PRO A 430 -2.83 20.73 -5.90
C PRO A 430 -3.84 21.22 -6.93
N ASP A 431 -3.34 21.75 -8.04
CA ASP A 431 -4.14 21.98 -9.24
C ASP A 431 -4.64 20.61 -9.70
N GLY A 432 -5.92 20.32 -9.43
CA GLY A 432 -6.77 19.43 -10.21
C GLY A 432 -6.45 17.93 -10.35
N ASP A 433 -5.24 17.43 -10.07
CA ASP A 433 -4.87 16.04 -10.35
C ASP A 433 -4.04 15.42 -9.21
N ALA A 434 -4.72 14.80 -8.26
CA ALA A 434 -4.12 13.79 -7.40
C ALA A 434 -5.19 12.75 -7.01
N SER A 435 -5.22 11.67 -7.77
CA SER A 435 -6.02 10.48 -7.56
C SER A 435 -5.56 9.70 -6.32
N PHE A 436 -5.70 10.24 -5.11
CA PHE A 436 -5.64 9.46 -3.86
C PHE A 436 -6.47 10.15 -2.76
N THR A 437 -7.74 9.72 -2.68
CA THR A 437 -8.64 9.58 -1.49
C THR A 437 -8.60 10.57 -0.32
N THR A 438 -8.02 11.75 -0.42
CA THR A 438 -8.21 12.79 0.59
C THR A 438 -8.74 14.04 -0.08
N SER A 439 -10.05 14.23 0.07
CA SER A 439 -10.73 15.52 -0.08
C SER A 439 -10.12 16.48 0.97
N ARG A 440 -8.88 16.94 0.74
CA ARG A 440 -8.21 17.88 1.63
C ARG A 440 -8.77 19.26 1.33
N LYS A 441 -9.54 19.77 2.28
CA LYS A 441 -10.00 21.16 2.25
C LYS A 441 -8.78 22.07 2.09
N PRO A 442 -8.85 23.11 1.23
CA PRO A 442 -7.79 24.10 1.16
C PRO A 442 -7.66 24.77 2.53
N LEU A 443 -6.43 24.82 3.06
CA LEU A 443 -6.13 25.50 4.33
C LEU A 443 -6.60 26.96 4.26
N SER A 444 -7.22 27.45 5.32
CA SER A 444 -7.49 28.88 5.49
C SER A 444 -6.20 29.64 5.84
N PHE A 445 -6.16 30.95 5.59
CA PHE A 445 -5.02 31.76 6.01
C PHE A 445 -4.78 31.72 7.54
N ALA A 446 -5.86 31.67 8.33
CA ALA A 446 -5.78 31.53 9.78
C ALA A 446 -5.12 30.19 10.20
N GLU A 447 -5.43 29.09 9.53
CA GLU A 447 -4.81 27.79 9.78
C GLU A 447 -3.34 27.77 9.37
N ARG A 448 -2.99 28.31 8.19
CA ARG A 448 -1.59 28.44 7.76
C ARG A 448 -0.76 29.24 8.75
N ARG A 449 -1.31 30.36 9.25
CA ARG A 449 -0.65 31.17 10.27
C ARG A 449 -0.44 30.40 11.57
N ARG A 450 -1.44 29.63 12.03
CA ARG A 450 -1.29 28.75 13.21
C ARG A 450 -0.20 27.71 13.00
N LEU A 451 -0.13 27.08 11.82
CA LEU A 451 0.91 26.09 11.48
C LEU A 451 2.30 26.72 11.44
N LEU A 452 2.46 27.92 10.88
CA LEU A 452 3.75 28.64 10.90
C LEU A 452 4.17 29.06 12.31
N TYR A 453 3.24 29.51 13.15
CA TYR A 453 3.56 29.77 14.56
C TYR A 453 3.97 28.50 15.29
N LEU A 454 3.32 27.38 15.02
CA LEU A 454 3.69 26.09 15.59
C LEU A 454 5.05 25.62 15.09
N SER A 455 5.35 25.80 13.81
CA SER A 455 6.67 25.55 13.21
C SER A 455 7.75 26.38 13.91
N LYS A 456 7.52 27.68 14.14
CA LYS A 456 8.42 28.55 14.91
C LYS A 456 8.65 28.00 16.32
N ILE A 457 7.59 27.62 17.03
CA ILE A 457 7.72 27.05 18.39
C ILE A 457 8.54 25.76 18.35
N ALA A 458 8.28 24.87 17.40
CA ALA A 458 9.03 23.62 17.22
C ALA A 458 10.51 23.88 16.93
N ALA A 459 10.85 24.80 16.03
CA ALA A 459 12.23 25.20 15.75
C ALA A 459 12.94 25.70 17.02
N THR A 460 12.28 26.58 17.80
CA THR A 460 12.85 27.12 19.04
C THR A 460 12.99 26.08 20.15
N ALA A 461 12.12 25.07 20.17
CA ALA A 461 12.18 23.97 21.13
C ALA A 461 13.31 22.98 20.78
N GLY A 462 13.54 22.71 19.49
CA GLY A 462 14.59 21.82 19.01
C GLY A 462 16.02 22.35 19.21
N LYS A 463 16.22 23.67 19.12
CA LYS A 463 17.53 24.34 19.28
C LYS A 463 18.66 23.68 18.45
N ASP A 464 18.34 23.33 17.21
CA ASP A 464 19.33 22.80 16.25
C ASP A 464 20.36 23.87 15.87
N ILE A 465 21.52 23.50 15.31
CA ILE A 465 22.64 24.43 15.06
C ILE A 465 22.22 25.64 14.20
N ASP A 466 21.29 25.45 13.27
CA ASP A 466 20.78 26.48 12.36
C ASP A 466 19.38 27.03 12.73
N TYR A 467 18.95 26.85 13.98
CA TYR A 467 17.58 27.22 14.39
C TYR A 467 17.26 28.71 14.19
N GLU A 468 18.23 29.61 14.37
CA GLU A 468 18.04 31.05 14.22
C GLU A 468 17.71 31.42 12.76
N VAL A 469 18.41 30.80 11.81
CA VAL A 469 18.17 31.00 10.38
C VAL A 469 16.79 30.44 10.00
N LYS A 470 16.43 29.27 10.51
CA LYS A 470 15.10 28.67 10.32
C LYS A 470 13.99 29.55 10.90
N VAL A 471 14.15 30.07 12.11
CA VAL A 471 13.18 30.96 12.75
C VAL A 471 13.03 32.26 11.96
N ALA A 472 14.13 32.88 11.53
CA ALA A 472 14.09 34.07 10.69
C ALA A 472 13.35 33.81 9.37
N ARG A 473 13.53 32.63 8.77
CA ARG A 473 12.80 32.23 7.55
C ARG A 473 11.30 32.11 7.82
N ILE A 474 10.92 31.40 8.88
CA ILE A 474 9.52 31.20 9.26
C ILE A 474 8.86 32.56 9.57
N GLU A 475 9.56 33.48 10.23
CA GLU A 475 9.07 34.83 10.49
C GLU A 475 8.84 35.64 9.21
N ALA A 476 9.75 35.54 8.24
CA ALA A 476 9.58 36.17 6.95
C ALA A 476 8.33 35.63 6.23
N ASP A 477 8.13 34.31 6.22
CA ASP A 477 6.96 33.67 5.62
C ASP A 477 5.64 34.04 6.35
N ILE A 478 5.66 34.21 7.68
CA ILE A 478 4.51 34.72 8.45
C ILE A 478 4.15 36.15 8.02
N ARG A 479 5.15 37.00 7.80
CA ARG A 479 4.92 38.39 7.34
C ARG A 479 4.41 38.42 5.91
N ILE A 480 4.96 37.60 5.00
CA ILE A 480 4.45 37.45 3.63
C ILE A 480 2.98 37.03 3.64
N LEU A 481 2.59 36.08 4.51
CA LEU A 481 1.20 35.64 4.60
C LEU A 481 0.26 36.75 5.08
N LYS A 482 0.71 37.62 6.01
CA LYS A 482 -0.07 38.81 6.41
C LYS A 482 -0.20 39.81 5.27
N LEU A 483 0.90 40.08 4.55
CA LEU A 483 0.87 40.94 3.37
C LEU A 483 -0.09 40.42 2.32
N GLN A 484 -0.10 39.11 2.07
CA GLN A 484 -1.06 38.49 1.17
C GLN A 484 -2.51 38.70 1.64
N GLU A 485 -2.82 38.53 2.92
CA GLU A 485 -4.16 38.80 3.46
C GLU A 485 -4.60 40.25 3.20
N GLU A 486 -3.69 41.21 3.37
CA GLU A 486 -3.98 42.62 3.12
C GLU A 486 -4.11 42.94 1.63
N ILE A 487 -3.18 42.50 0.79
CA ILE A 487 -3.19 42.75 -0.67
C ILE A 487 -4.48 42.20 -1.31
N VAL A 488 -4.90 41.00 -0.90
CA VAL A 488 -6.14 40.38 -1.41
C VAL A 488 -7.40 41.14 -0.97
N GLN A 489 -7.38 41.85 0.17
CA GLN A 489 -8.52 42.68 0.61
C GLN A 489 -8.68 43.96 -0.23
N HIS A 490 -7.60 44.48 -0.79
CA HIS A 490 -7.62 45.71 -1.59
C HIS A 490 -8.04 45.48 -3.06
N ASP A 491 -8.07 44.23 -3.55
CA ASP A 491 -8.47 43.90 -4.93
C ASP A 491 -9.91 43.35 -5.00
N PRO A 492 -10.90 44.13 -5.49
CA PRO A 492 -12.30 43.71 -5.60
C PRO A 492 -12.57 42.66 -6.69
N GLU A 493 -11.72 42.52 -7.72
CA GLU A 493 -11.87 41.49 -8.77
C GLU A 493 -11.42 40.11 -8.26
N TYR A 494 -10.36 40.08 -7.46
CA TYR A 494 -9.85 38.84 -6.87
C TYR A 494 -10.75 38.31 -5.73
N ALA A 495 -11.38 39.22 -4.99
CA ALA A 495 -12.36 38.89 -3.94
C ALA A 495 -13.59 38.14 -4.48
N GLN A 496 -13.94 38.29 -5.77
CA GLN A 496 -15.13 37.68 -6.37
C GLN A 496 -14.89 36.31 -7.03
N VAL A 497 -13.67 36.02 -7.53
CA VAL A 497 -13.49 34.94 -8.52
C VAL A 497 -12.55 33.80 -8.12
N LYS A 498 -11.73 33.92 -7.06
CA LYS A 498 -10.93 32.78 -6.58
C LYS A 498 -11.02 32.65 -5.08
N SER A 499 -11.31 31.43 -4.65
CA SER A 499 -11.38 31.00 -3.25
C SER A 499 -10.37 31.73 -2.39
N THR A 500 -10.86 32.43 -1.36
CA THR A 500 -10.12 33.22 -0.35
C THR A 500 -9.03 32.44 0.43
N ASN A 501 -8.65 31.25 -0.03
CA ASN A 501 -7.77 30.30 0.63
C ASN A 501 -6.61 29.82 -0.26
N THR A 502 -6.44 30.34 -1.49
CA THR A 502 -5.30 29.97 -2.35
C THR A 502 -4.05 30.75 -1.95
N LEU A 503 -2.97 30.03 -1.63
CA LEU A 503 -1.65 30.62 -1.42
C LEU A 503 -1.09 31.11 -2.75
N LEU A 504 -0.61 32.35 -2.79
CA LEU A 504 -0.02 32.97 -3.97
C LEU A 504 1.50 32.96 -3.83
N GLY A 505 2.20 32.77 -4.96
CA GLY A 505 3.66 32.88 -4.97
C GLY A 505 4.11 34.32 -4.74
N PRO A 506 5.33 34.56 -4.21
CA PRO A 506 5.84 35.92 -4.04
C PRO A 506 5.86 36.75 -5.34
N SER A 507 6.19 36.14 -6.50
CA SER A 507 6.13 36.83 -7.80
C SER A 507 4.71 37.22 -8.19
N GLU A 508 3.72 36.34 -7.98
CA GLU A 508 2.31 36.61 -8.27
C GLU A 508 1.77 37.74 -7.38
N LEU A 509 2.18 37.77 -6.10
CA LEU A 509 1.84 38.86 -5.17
C LEU A 509 2.43 40.20 -5.63
N ILE A 510 3.68 40.21 -6.08
CA ILE A 510 4.34 41.41 -6.59
C ILE A 510 3.63 41.92 -7.86
N GLU A 511 3.28 41.03 -8.78
CA GLU A 511 2.53 41.39 -9.99
C GLU A 511 1.15 41.97 -9.69
N MET A 512 0.46 41.46 -8.66
CA MET A 512 -0.80 42.05 -8.19
C MET A 512 -0.60 43.47 -7.66
N CYS A 513 0.48 43.73 -6.91
CA CYS A 513 0.79 45.05 -6.37
C CYS A 513 1.07 46.12 -7.44
N LEU A 514 1.50 45.71 -8.64
CA LEU A 514 1.78 46.63 -9.76
C LEU A 514 0.50 47.21 -10.42
N ARG A 515 -0.71 46.81 -9.98
CA ARG A 515 -1.99 47.15 -10.65
C ARG A 515 -2.70 48.43 -10.15
N ARG A 516 -1.95 49.43 -9.69
CA ARG A 516 -2.31 50.88 -9.62
C ARG A 516 -2.77 51.52 -8.29
N ASP A 517 -2.38 50.99 -7.13
CA ASP A 517 -2.56 51.72 -5.86
C ASP A 517 -1.23 52.13 -5.21
N ARG A 518 -1.20 53.36 -4.66
CA ARG A 518 -0.04 53.93 -3.95
C ARG A 518 0.41 53.07 -2.77
N GLU A 519 -0.55 52.51 -2.04
CA GLU A 519 -0.29 51.64 -0.88
C GLU A 519 0.19 50.24 -1.30
N LEU A 520 -0.38 49.67 -2.36
CA LEU A 520 0.05 48.36 -2.88
C LEU A 520 1.46 48.41 -3.47
N SER A 521 1.83 49.54 -4.09
CA SER A 521 3.15 49.77 -4.66
C SER A 521 4.26 49.66 -3.60
N LEU A 522 4.03 50.12 -2.38
CA LEU A 522 4.98 49.97 -1.27
C LEU A 522 5.05 48.52 -0.76
N LYS A 523 3.92 47.81 -0.71
CA LYS A 523 3.86 46.41 -0.26
C LYS A 523 4.68 45.47 -1.15
N ALA A 524 4.85 45.78 -2.43
CA ALA A 524 5.73 45.02 -3.32
C ALA A 524 7.20 44.99 -2.84
N PHE A 525 7.71 46.12 -2.36
CA PHE A 525 9.06 46.21 -1.80
C PHE A 525 9.18 45.46 -0.47
N GLU A 526 8.13 45.46 0.36
CA GLU A 526 8.08 44.67 1.59
C GLU A 526 8.11 43.17 1.30
N VAL A 527 7.40 42.68 0.27
CA VAL A 527 7.50 41.28 -0.17
C VAL A 527 8.92 40.95 -0.61
N PHE A 528 9.56 41.81 -1.42
CA PHE A 528 10.95 41.61 -1.81
C PHE A 528 11.92 41.60 -0.62
N ALA A 529 11.71 42.45 0.39
CA ALA A 529 12.53 42.49 1.59
C ALA A 529 12.45 41.19 2.39
N LEU A 530 11.30 40.51 2.37
CA LEU A 530 11.06 39.25 3.09
C LEU A 530 11.43 37.99 2.30
N THR A 531 11.80 38.12 1.02
CA THR A 531 12.28 37.00 0.18
C THR A 531 13.79 36.79 0.28
N SER A 532 14.32 35.68 -0.24
CA SER A 532 15.77 35.40 -0.23
C SER A 532 16.54 36.24 -1.25
N SER A 533 17.85 36.40 -1.03
CA SER A 533 18.78 37.01 -2.00
C SER A 533 18.72 36.35 -3.39
N SER A 534 18.56 35.03 -3.43
CA SER A 534 18.39 34.25 -4.66
C SER A 534 17.10 34.58 -5.41
N PHE A 535 16.00 34.83 -4.70
CA PHE A 535 14.74 35.23 -5.31
C PHE A 535 14.83 36.64 -5.91
N ARG A 536 15.42 37.60 -5.16
CA ARG A 536 15.66 38.97 -5.63
C ARG A 536 16.52 38.99 -6.90
N SER A 537 17.59 38.18 -6.92
CA SER A 537 18.48 38.10 -8.08
C SER A 537 17.86 37.42 -9.30
N SER A 538 16.89 36.52 -9.11
CA SER A 538 16.20 35.84 -10.22
C SER A 538 15.04 36.67 -10.79
N ASN A 539 14.38 37.49 -9.97
CA ASN A 539 13.22 38.30 -10.34
C ASN A 539 13.57 39.80 -10.50
N ARG A 540 14.75 40.11 -11.06
CA ARG A 540 15.24 41.48 -11.22
C ARG A 540 14.31 42.35 -12.05
N GLY A 541 13.79 41.84 -13.16
CA GLY A 541 12.87 42.60 -14.02
C GLY A 541 11.58 43.02 -13.28
N LEU A 542 11.10 42.21 -12.32
CA LEU A 542 9.97 42.59 -11.47
C LEU A 542 10.36 43.68 -10.47
N LEU A 543 11.57 43.64 -9.91
CA LEU A 543 12.08 44.68 -9.02
C LEU A 543 12.26 46.03 -9.75
N GLU A 544 12.79 46.00 -10.98
CA GLU A 544 12.89 47.18 -11.84
C GLU A 544 11.50 47.75 -12.17
N ALA A 545 10.54 46.89 -12.50
CA ALA A 545 9.15 47.30 -12.71
C ALA A 545 8.52 47.91 -11.44
N CYS A 546 8.86 47.43 -10.24
CA CYS A 546 8.41 48.05 -8.99
C CYS A 546 8.96 49.46 -8.80
N TRP A 547 10.24 49.70 -9.12
CA TRP A 547 10.85 51.03 -9.06
C TRP A 547 10.24 52.00 -10.08
N MET A 548 9.97 51.52 -11.30
CA MET A 548 9.23 52.31 -12.30
C MET A 548 7.82 52.65 -11.81
N ASN A 549 7.05 51.65 -11.37
CA ASN A 549 5.69 51.88 -10.87
C ASN A 549 5.66 52.79 -9.64
N ALA A 550 6.67 52.75 -8.76
CA ALA A 550 6.80 53.65 -7.63
C ALA A 550 7.06 55.10 -8.06
N THR A 551 7.81 55.29 -9.14
CA THR A 551 8.07 56.61 -9.74
C THR A 551 6.79 57.18 -10.33
N ASP A 552 6.01 56.35 -11.03
CA ASP A 552 4.74 56.72 -11.66
C ASP A 552 3.65 57.18 -10.66
N GLN A 553 3.79 56.90 -9.35
CA GLN A 553 2.78 57.25 -8.33
C GLN A 553 2.80 58.73 -7.90
N ASP A 554 3.93 59.42 -8.04
CA ASP A 554 4.10 60.80 -7.60
C ASP A 554 4.27 61.72 -8.82
N ASP A 555 3.69 62.93 -8.78
CA ASP A 555 3.78 63.90 -9.88
C ASP A 555 5.07 64.74 -9.73
N TRP A 556 6.14 64.23 -10.33
CA TRP A 556 7.48 64.80 -10.18
C TRP A 556 7.64 66.15 -10.86
N VAL A 557 6.93 66.38 -11.97
CA VAL A 557 6.93 67.66 -12.67
C VAL A 557 6.38 68.75 -11.75
N LYS A 558 5.22 68.52 -11.12
CA LYS A 558 4.66 69.49 -10.16
C LYS A 558 5.55 69.73 -8.95
N LEU A 559 6.18 68.70 -8.41
CA LEU A 559 7.12 68.85 -7.29
C LEU A 559 8.36 69.67 -7.70
N SER A 560 8.86 69.48 -8.93
CA SER A 560 9.99 70.24 -9.46
C SER A 560 9.64 71.71 -9.72
N GLU A 561 8.46 71.98 -10.28
CA GLU A 561 7.96 73.33 -10.51
C GLU A 561 7.69 74.06 -9.19
N ALA A 562 7.12 73.38 -8.20
CA ALA A 562 6.90 73.93 -6.86
C ALA A 562 8.23 74.26 -6.16
N SER A 563 9.20 73.34 -6.21
CA SER A 563 10.54 73.56 -5.65
C SER A 563 11.25 74.77 -6.28
N MET A 564 11.17 74.92 -7.61
CA MET A 564 11.82 76.04 -8.33
C MET A 564 11.08 77.36 -8.17
N SER A 565 9.75 77.35 -8.10
CA SER A 565 8.93 78.57 -8.02
C SER A 565 8.87 79.16 -6.61
N GLU A 566 8.86 78.30 -5.59
CA GLU A 566 8.77 78.70 -4.18
C GLU A 566 10.15 78.79 -3.50
N GLY A 567 11.21 78.30 -4.15
CA GLY A 567 12.58 78.37 -3.61
C GLY A 567 12.72 77.62 -2.28
N TRP A 568 12.24 76.38 -2.24
CA TRP A 568 12.23 75.57 -1.02
C TRP A 568 13.61 75.51 -0.36
N SER A 569 13.65 75.66 0.96
CA SER A 569 14.84 75.33 1.75
C SER A 569 15.06 73.82 1.76
N ASP A 570 16.28 73.39 2.07
CA ASP A 570 16.65 71.96 2.15
C ASP A 570 15.71 71.18 3.10
N GLU A 571 15.19 71.82 4.15
CA GLU A 571 14.24 71.25 5.11
C GLU A 571 12.85 70.98 4.49
N VAL A 572 12.34 71.92 3.69
CA VAL A 572 11.02 71.79 3.02
C VAL A 572 11.10 70.78 1.88
N ILE A 573 12.26 70.69 1.21
CA ILE A 573 12.54 69.63 0.24
C ILE A 573 12.52 68.27 0.94
N GLU A 574 13.10 68.16 2.13
CA GLU A 574 13.13 66.89 2.86
C GLU A 574 11.73 66.46 3.33
N GLU A 575 10.93 67.35 3.91
CA GLU A 575 9.56 67.04 4.35
C GLU A 575 8.65 66.64 3.18
N SER A 576 8.76 67.33 2.04
CA SER A 576 7.98 67.03 0.84
C SER A 576 8.41 65.70 0.19
N LEU A 577 9.71 65.41 0.14
CA LEU A 577 10.24 64.15 -0.37
C LEU A 577 9.91 62.97 0.55
N GLN A 578 9.85 63.15 1.87
CA GLN A 578 9.46 62.10 2.82
C GLN A 578 8.03 61.55 2.56
N ALA A 579 7.16 62.36 1.96
CA ALA A 579 5.80 61.94 1.60
C ALA A 579 5.75 61.02 0.37
N THR A 580 6.76 61.08 -0.51
CA THR A 580 6.84 60.34 -1.79
C THR A 580 6.99 58.83 -1.60
N VAL A 581 6.56 58.06 -2.60
CA VAL A 581 6.68 56.60 -2.65
C VAL A 581 8.15 56.20 -2.85
N LEU A 582 8.91 56.92 -3.69
CA LEU A 582 10.34 56.64 -3.91
C LEU A 582 11.17 56.78 -2.63
N PHE A 583 10.93 57.83 -1.83
CA PHE A 583 11.63 57.99 -0.55
C PHE A 583 11.32 56.84 0.41
N LYS A 584 10.03 56.47 0.52
CA LYS A 584 9.58 55.37 1.39
C LYS A 584 10.11 54.02 0.92
N ALA A 585 10.11 53.75 -0.39
CA ALA A 585 10.68 52.54 -0.96
C ALA A 585 12.19 52.46 -0.74
N SER A 586 12.92 53.56 -0.92
CA SER A 586 14.37 53.60 -0.64
C SER A 586 14.66 53.32 0.82
N ARG A 587 13.88 53.91 1.73
CA ARG A 587 14.00 53.64 3.17
C ARG A 587 13.72 52.20 3.53
N LEU A 588 12.75 51.55 2.87
CA LEU A 588 12.44 50.13 3.11
C LEU A 588 13.52 49.18 2.57
N CYS A 589 14.22 49.55 1.49
CA CYS A 589 15.18 48.68 0.82
C CYS A 589 16.64 48.91 1.22
N TYR A 590 17.04 50.15 1.51
CA TYR A 590 18.45 50.55 1.66
C TYR A 590 18.80 51.25 2.97
N SER A 591 17.81 51.55 3.83
CA SER A 591 18.10 52.12 5.15
C SER A 591 18.90 51.13 6.01
N PRO A 592 19.82 51.61 6.88
CA PRO A 592 20.46 50.75 7.89
C PRO A 592 19.45 50.09 8.84
N ASP A 593 18.25 50.65 9.00
CA ASP A 593 17.17 50.07 9.82
C ASP A 593 16.24 49.11 9.03
N ALA A 594 16.53 48.87 7.75
CA ALA A 594 15.69 48.03 6.90
C ALA A 594 15.74 46.56 7.35
N VAL A 595 14.56 45.98 7.60
CA VAL A 595 14.44 44.56 7.96
C VAL A 595 14.40 43.72 6.68
N VAL A 596 15.58 43.37 6.17
CA VAL A 596 15.74 42.54 4.98
C VAL A 596 16.12 41.11 5.40
N TYR A 597 15.39 40.12 4.89
CA TYR A 597 15.72 38.72 5.06
C TYR A 597 16.83 38.32 4.07
N ASP A 598 17.91 37.72 4.58
CA ASP A 598 19.00 37.09 3.81
C ASP A 598 19.69 38.01 2.78
N GLY A 599 20.70 38.77 3.21
CA GLY A 599 21.50 39.65 2.34
C GLY A 599 20.94 41.08 2.19
N THR A 600 21.52 41.88 1.29
CA THR A 600 21.11 43.29 1.10
C THR A 600 20.55 43.56 -0.29
N PHE A 601 19.76 44.63 -0.45
CA PHE A 601 19.33 45.08 -1.78
C PHE A 601 20.49 45.62 -2.61
N GLU A 602 21.56 46.13 -1.98
CA GLU A 602 22.76 46.62 -2.68
C GLU A 602 23.49 45.52 -3.45
N ASP A 603 23.36 44.27 -3.01
CA ASP A 603 23.99 43.13 -3.69
C ASP A 603 23.29 42.76 -5.01
N VAL A 604 22.05 43.23 -5.18
CA VAL A 604 21.20 42.90 -6.35
C VAL A 604 20.95 44.13 -7.22
N LEU A 605 20.64 45.28 -6.61
CA LEU A 605 20.32 46.53 -7.31
C LEU A 605 20.95 47.70 -6.53
N PRO A 606 22.16 48.17 -6.90
CA PRO A 606 22.80 49.31 -6.24
C PRO A 606 22.05 50.62 -6.53
N VAL A 607 22.14 51.58 -5.60
CA VAL A 607 21.46 52.88 -5.76
C VAL A 607 22.10 53.73 -6.85
N LYS A 608 23.44 53.88 -6.84
CA LYS A 608 24.18 54.66 -7.82
C LYS A 608 24.80 53.79 -8.90
N LYS A 609 24.94 54.35 -10.11
CA LYS A 609 25.66 53.70 -11.22
C LYS A 609 27.14 53.44 -10.90
N GLU A 610 27.78 54.36 -10.18
CA GLU A 610 29.19 54.22 -9.75
C GLU A 610 29.40 53.00 -8.85
N ASP A 611 28.42 52.65 -8.02
CA ASP A 611 28.48 51.49 -7.11
C ASP A 611 28.39 50.16 -7.88
N VAL A 612 27.73 50.14 -9.04
CA VAL A 612 27.68 48.98 -9.96
C VAL A 612 29.07 48.70 -10.55
N HIS A 613 29.78 49.76 -10.95
CA HIS A 613 31.13 49.69 -11.50
C HIS A 613 32.15 49.24 -10.44
N LEU A 614 32.07 49.79 -9.22
CA LEU A 614 32.95 49.43 -8.10
C LEU A 614 32.79 47.97 -7.65
N ARG A 615 31.59 47.39 -7.80
CA ARG A 615 31.31 45.98 -7.46
C ARG A 615 31.48 45.00 -8.62
N GLY A 616 31.87 45.46 -9.82
CA GLY A 616 32.07 44.62 -10.99
C GLY A 616 30.79 43.95 -11.52
N LEU A 617 29.63 44.59 -11.33
CA LEU A 617 28.30 44.08 -11.70
C LEU A 617 27.82 44.55 -13.10
N GLU A 618 28.69 45.16 -13.89
CA GLU A 618 28.40 45.86 -15.16
C GLU A 618 27.66 45.02 -16.22
N SER A 619 27.80 43.70 -16.17
CA SER A 619 27.14 42.76 -17.10
C SER A 619 25.88 42.09 -16.52
N LYS A 620 25.48 42.45 -15.29
CA LYS A 620 24.50 41.70 -14.50
C LYS A 620 23.32 42.54 -14.00
N CYS A 621 23.47 43.82 -13.70
CA CYS A 621 22.40 44.63 -13.08
C CYS A 621 22.40 46.08 -13.56
N LEU A 622 21.20 46.69 -13.65
CA LEU A 622 21.03 48.15 -13.69
C LEU A 622 21.14 48.72 -12.27
N SER A 623 21.51 50.00 -12.13
CA SER A 623 21.32 50.72 -10.86
C SER A 623 19.90 51.27 -10.74
N VAL A 624 19.46 51.62 -9.52
CA VAL A 624 18.19 52.36 -9.32
C VAL A 624 18.22 53.67 -10.12
N GLU A 625 19.36 54.36 -10.17
CA GLU A 625 19.58 55.53 -11.03
C GLU A 625 19.35 55.24 -12.53
N GLU A 626 19.81 54.09 -13.03
CA GLU A 626 19.60 53.68 -14.43
C GLU A 626 18.16 53.29 -14.75
N VAL A 627 17.42 52.79 -13.76
CA VAL A 627 15.97 52.55 -13.90
C VAL A 627 15.23 53.90 -13.93
N LEU A 628 15.54 54.81 -13.01
CA LEU A 628 14.92 56.15 -12.98
C LEU A 628 15.23 56.96 -14.23
N MET A 629 16.43 56.84 -14.81
CA MET A 629 16.80 57.50 -16.08
C MET A 629 15.91 57.12 -17.27
N GLN A 630 15.17 56.01 -17.19
CA GLN A 630 14.26 55.56 -18.25
C GLN A 630 12.86 56.19 -18.13
N HIS A 631 12.57 56.90 -17.04
CA HIS A 631 11.28 57.56 -16.81
C HIS A 631 11.14 58.86 -17.62
N GLU A 632 9.93 59.15 -18.10
CA GLU A 632 9.66 60.30 -18.99
C GLU A 632 9.98 61.65 -18.32
N ASP A 633 9.69 61.78 -17.02
CA ASP A 633 9.92 63.00 -16.23
C ASP A 633 11.36 63.15 -15.68
N PHE A 634 12.25 62.19 -15.96
CA PHE A 634 13.62 62.25 -15.45
C PHE A 634 14.44 63.47 -15.94
N PRO A 635 14.32 63.95 -17.20
CA PRO A 635 15.02 65.15 -17.65
C PRO A 635 14.70 66.41 -16.84
N ASP A 636 13.47 66.51 -16.35
CA ASP A 636 12.95 67.70 -15.67
C ASP A 636 13.08 67.58 -14.13
N ALA A 637 12.83 66.40 -13.58
CA ALA A 637 12.78 66.17 -12.13
C ALA A 637 13.78 65.13 -11.59
N GLY A 638 14.68 64.59 -12.43
CA GLY A 638 15.59 63.51 -12.07
C GLY A 638 16.53 63.82 -10.88
N LYS A 639 16.90 65.09 -10.68
CA LYS A 639 17.65 65.51 -9.48
C LYS A 639 16.85 65.30 -8.21
N LEU A 640 15.57 65.69 -8.19
CA LEU A 640 14.68 65.53 -7.03
C LEU A 640 14.37 64.06 -6.75
N MET A 641 14.14 63.26 -7.80
CA MET A 641 13.96 61.81 -7.69
C MET A 641 15.19 61.15 -7.05
N MET A 642 16.39 61.49 -7.51
CA MET A 642 17.63 60.94 -6.97
C MET A 642 17.92 61.44 -5.54
N THR A 643 17.60 62.70 -5.24
CA THR A 643 17.66 63.21 -3.85
C THR A 643 16.70 62.44 -2.94
N ALA A 644 15.49 62.09 -3.39
CA ALA A 644 14.55 61.30 -2.61
C ALA A 644 15.10 59.91 -2.28
N VAL A 645 15.70 59.24 -3.26
CA VAL A 645 16.28 57.89 -3.07
C VAL A 645 17.52 57.94 -2.17
N ILE A 646 18.44 58.90 -2.40
CA ILE A 646 19.67 59.03 -1.60
C ILE A 646 19.34 59.40 -0.15
N ARG A 647 18.44 60.36 0.08
CA ARG A 647 18.04 60.75 1.45
C ARG A 647 17.27 59.64 2.17
N GLY A 648 16.48 58.84 1.45
CA GLY A 648 15.82 57.67 2.03
C GLY A 648 16.78 56.58 2.53
N LYS A 649 18.00 56.52 1.97
CA LYS A 649 19.07 55.61 2.40
C LYS A 649 19.81 56.10 3.65
N GLU A 650 19.88 57.41 3.86
CA GLU A 650 20.64 58.01 4.97
C GLU A 650 19.90 57.85 6.31
N PRO A 651 20.62 57.64 7.42
CA PRO A 651 20.01 57.59 8.75
C PRO A 651 19.52 58.99 9.15
N ILE A 652 18.29 59.07 9.66
CA ILE A 652 17.74 60.31 10.21
C ILE A 652 18.46 60.59 11.53
N PHE A 653 19.35 61.58 11.56
CA PHE A 653 19.87 62.12 12.82
C PHE A 653 18.75 62.91 13.51
N THR A 654 18.00 62.28 14.40
CA THR A 654 17.17 63.02 15.36
C THR A 654 18.09 63.69 16.36
N ALA A 655 18.43 64.96 16.11
CA ALA A 655 19.10 65.79 17.09
C ALA A 655 18.12 66.12 18.23
N THR A 656 18.29 65.46 19.39
CA THR A 656 18.13 66.04 20.74
C THR A 656 18.36 64.95 21.80
N GLU A 657 19.59 64.86 22.31
CA GLU A 657 19.79 64.67 23.76
C GLU A 657 20.51 65.92 24.26
N PRO A 658 19.99 66.62 25.29
CA PRO A 658 20.69 67.74 25.87
C PRO A 658 21.93 67.19 26.59
N VAL A 659 23.09 67.75 26.25
CA VAL A 659 24.31 67.58 27.04
C VAL A 659 24.05 68.18 28.42
N GLU A 660 23.77 67.34 29.41
CA GLU A 660 23.97 67.70 30.81
C GLU A 660 25.48 67.83 31.03
N MET A 661 25.98 69.07 30.96
CA MET A 661 27.11 69.46 31.77
C MET A 661 26.58 69.65 33.20
N ASP A 662 27.12 68.89 34.16
CA ASP A 662 27.77 69.50 35.30
C ASP A 662 28.58 68.49 36.13
N SER A 663 29.87 68.85 36.27
CA SER A 663 30.74 68.80 37.47
C SER A 663 30.91 67.48 38.24
#